data_AF-K6CCU7-F1
#
_entry.id   AF-K6CCU7-F1
#
_cell.length_a   1.000
_cell.length_b   1.000
_cell.length_c   1.000
_cell.angle_alpha   90.00
_cell.angle_beta   90.00
_cell.angle_gamma   90.00
#
_symmetry.space_group_name_H-M   'P 1'
#
loop_
_entity.id
_entity.type
_entity.pdbx_description
1 polymer ?
#
loop_
_entity_poly.entity_id
_entity_poly.type
_entity_poly.pdbx_seq_one_letter_code
_entity_poly.pdbx_strand_id
1 'polypeptide(L)'
;MSIKKVGAIYVSSALALSALMPINNVHAEVKSVMLTEQGGIEQSSEASILDVDKEKLIAKVKELFPNQLDMVSNKDFNVSFNPSRPGMGMETYDLHFYKEMGAGKQMNGHFSFTGKDLALISFYYDPADKKDALFPAKVTREEAQKTATKFLEKLKLNGQYQLSDENMDYYSNMNRPLTEPVMYHFTYDKLENGVPVQYRNASITVLGNGEVTQFYIGFMTENKANFESKNNVIAKNDALQILNDNLQLDLRYLVDYDYLNDKASVKLTFVPDPAIMGIHAKTKEFKIGEKFYKDLPKKKEIKMLASQSTGKSGNTLSKEEAKALAEKILKPKKDNVKLAIEGIQETERNGVKIYSIHFMYYEGSGGSGSSLEINKETGEILNYYNQNRDFYYYMDPQEMKDVKPKITEEQALKKAMEYLKQYAPSNLNQYAYPLDGTDSGYRKDGNEYYFNFPRIKDGIIVNGNGIGVSVSADDGELYSLNVNYNKVTGWPDVNKAIDREKALEAIKGNLDVKLMYTANSPMGDEEYRLVYTANQKDVTTYFNAVSGAWEKYSYAGENTAKEKPKITHSWASDELNFLLDANIIKVEDPATFNPDRAVSKGEALEILYKSLANFYDYDPRFRDVGQDKQQTYENIKPDHPLYNIIERAAEQKIIDPTMKTFNTEEKLTKEELAYWYVRALGLQVVADHKEIFTMSFKDTKEMNEKYQGHIALVNGLGIFTKDANQQFQPKNEVTLAELAVSNVRLAKIAAEMNVNFR
;
A
#
# COMPACT_ATOMS: atom_id res chain seq x y z
N MET A 1 66.48 -44.31 -13.86
CA MET A 1 66.33 -43.85 -12.46
C MET A 1 65.60 -42.51 -12.48
N SER A 2 64.54 -42.38 -11.66
CA SER A 2 63.82 -41.16 -11.24
C SER A 2 62.99 -40.32 -12.25
N ILE A 3 61.73 -40.79 -12.41
CA ILE A 3 60.40 -40.12 -12.34
C ILE A 3 60.22 -38.65 -12.81
N LYS A 4 59.31 -38.51 -13.79
CA LYS A 4 58.60 -37.30 -14.29
C LYS A 4 57.17 -37.24 -13.71
N LYS A 5 56.61 -36.03 -13.55
CA LYS A 5 55.19 -35.65 -13.76
C LYS A 5 55.17 -34.19 -14.26
N VAL A 6 54.89 -33.90 -15.54
CA VAL A 6 53.61 -33.86 -16.29
C VAL A 6 52.76 -32.63 -15.92
N GLY A 7 52.80 -31.65 -16.82
CA GLY A 7 51.69 -30.74 -17.10
C GLY A 7 51.14 -31.07 -18.49
N ALA A 8 49.86 -30.80 -18.73
CA ALA A 8 49.29 -30.82 -20.08
C ALA A 8 48.08 -29.88 -20.16
N ILE A 9 48.24 -28.90 -21.04
CA ILE A 9 47.25 -28.12 -21.78
C ILE A 9 46.38 -29.08 -22.62
N TYR A 10 45.15 -28.71 -22.97
CA TYR A 10 44.67 -28.66 -24.38
C TYR A 10 43.19 -28.22 -24.44
N VAL A 11 42.97 -27.18 -25.24
CA VAL A 11 41.68 -26.79 -25.81
C VAL A 11 41.64 -27.36 -27.23
N SER A 12 40.54 -28.02 -27.59
CA SER A 12 39.95 -27.93 -28.94
C SER A 12 38.59 -28.62 -28.99
N SER A 13 37.61 -27.84 -29.39
CA SER A 13 36.21 -28.14 -29.72
C SER A 13 36.03 -28.95 -31.01
N ALA A 14 35.00 -29.80 -31.10
CA ALA A 14 34.06 -29.89 -32.23
C ALA A 14 32.88 -30.86 -31.98
N LEU A 15 31.71 -30.46 -32.49
CA LEU A 15 30.35 -31.03 -32.45
C LEU A 15 30.18 -32.47 -33.01
N ALA A 16 29.14 -33.20 -32.55
CA ALA A 16 27.84 -33.38 -33.27
C ALA A 16 27.04 -34.66 -32.86
N LEU A 17 25.74 -34.48 -32.54
CA LEU A 17 24.55 -35.37 -32.67
C LEU A 17 24.62 -36.81 -32.07
N SER A 18 23.59 -37.41 -31.47
CA SER A 18 22.14 -37.16 -31.30
C SER A 18 21.58 -38.33 -30.48
N ALA A 19 20.70 -38.09 -29.51
CA ALA A 19 19.63 -39.02 -29.13
C ALA A 19 18.64 -38.31 -28.20
N LEU A 20 17.41 -38.14 -28.68
CA LEU A 20 16.25 -37.67 -27.93
C LEU A 20 15.85 -38.71 -26.87
N MET A 21 15.61 -38.26 -25.64
CA MET A 21 14.75 -38.92 -24.65
C MET A 21 14.05 -37.83 -23.81
N PRO A 22 12.83 -38.13 -23.30
CA PRO A 22 11.84 -37.12 -22.95
C PRO A 22 12.19 -36.40 -21.65
N ILE A 23 12.18 -35.06 -21.70
CA ILE A 23 12.30 -34.22 -20.52
C ILE A 23 10.96 -34.32 -19.78
N ASN A 24 10.93 -35.13 -18.73
CA ASN A 24 9.99 -34.91 -17.65
C ASN A 24 10.19 -33.48 -17.16
N ASN A 25 9.12 -32.70 -17.13
CA ASN A 25 9.07 -31.40 -16.49
C ASN A 25 9.37 -31.58 -14.99
N VAL A 26 10.66 -31.59 -14.65
CA VAL A 26 11.12 -31.25 -13.31
C VAL A 26 10.86 -29.76 -13.20
N HIS A 27 9.74 -29.40 -12.58
CA HIS A 27 9.58 -28.09 -11.98
C HIS A 27 10.81 -27.86 -11.11
N ALA A 28 11.70 -27.00 -11.56
CA ALA A 28 12.66 -26.38 -10.69
C ALA A 28 11.83 -25.61 -9.66
N GLU A 29 11.69 -26.16 -8.47
CA GLU A 29 11.43 -25.38 -7.27
C GLU A 29 12.44 -24.23 -7.28
N VAL A 30 11.99 -23.05 -7.68
CA VAL A 30 12.60 -21.82 -7.20
C VAL A 30 12.26 -21.77 -5.72
N LYS A 31 13.00 -22.54 -4.92
CA LYS A 31 13.21 -22.21 -3.53
C LYS A 31 13.78 -20.81 -3.58
N SER A 32 13.03 -19.84 -3.04
CA SER A 32 13.60 -18.61 -2.56
C SER A 32 14.75 -19.01 -1.65
N VAL A 33 15.96 -18.92 -2.19
CA VAL A 33 17.16 -18.91 -1.36
C VAL A 33 17.01 -17.62 -0.57
N MET A 34 16.54 -17.74 0.67
CA MET A 34 16.92 -16.79 1.69
C MET A 34 18.45 -16.80 1.67
N LEU A 35 19.02 -15.76 1.09
CA LEU A 35 20.43 -15.45 1.24
C LEU A 35 20.65 -15.21 2.73
N THR A 36 20.92 -16.28 3.48
CA THR A 36 21.76 -16.21 4.66
C THR A 36 23.19 -15.97 4.15
N GLU A 37 23.44 -14.77 3.64
CA GLU A 37 24.80 -14.29 3.49
C GLU A 37 25.22 -13.70 4.83
N GLN A 38 26.11 -14.47 5.49
CA GLN A 38 27.03 -13.98 6.48
C GLN A 38 27.89 -12.87 5.84
N GLY A 39 27.35 -11.65 5.86
CA GLY A 39 28.06 -10.41 5.58
C GLY A 39 28.09 -9.57 6.85
N GLY A 40 28.73 -10.09 7.89
CA GLY A 40 29.08 -9.27 9.04
C GLY A 40 30.04 -8.19 8.57
N ILE A 41 29.57 -6.95 8.50
CA ILE A 41 30.46 -5.81 8.63
C ILE A 41 30.92 -5.86 10.09
N GLU A 42 32.08 -6.48 10.33
CA GLU A 42 32.88 -6.20 11.52
C GLU A 42 33.31 -4.73 11.46
N GLN A 43 32.44 -3.84 11.94
CA GLN A 43 32.91 -2.65 12.63
C GLN A 43 33.31 -3.09 14.04
N SER A 44 34.55 -3.59 14.18
CA SER A 44 35.29 -3.47 15.43
C SER A 44 35.73 -2.00 15.54
N SER A 45 35.70 -1.31 16.67
CA SER A 45 35.58 -1.62 18.09
C SER A 45 35.29 -0.26 18.76
N GLU A 46 34.31 -0.13 19.63
CA GLU A 46 34.50 -0.31 21.07
C GLU A 46 33.15 -0.66 21.72
N ALA A 47 33.21 -1.67 22.58
CA ALA A 47 32.13 -2.09 23.44
C ALA A 47 31.56 -0.94 24.28
N SER A 48 30.34 -0.51 23.99
CA SER A 48 29.33 -0.37 25.03
C SER A 48 28.52 -1.66 25.03
N ILE A 49 28.94 -2.63 25.86
CA ILE A 49 28.06 -3.73 26.27
C ILE A 49 26.85 -3.05 26.91
N LEU A 50 25.73 -3.01 26.21
CA LEU A 50 24.50 -2.50 26.77
C LEU A 50 23.96 -3.52 27.78
N ASP A 51 23.91 -3.04 29.02
CA ASP A 51 23.61 -3.72 30.27
C ASP A 51 22.12 -4.11 30.42
N VAL A 52 21.42 -4.31 29.29
CA VAL A 52 20.05 -4.82 29.27
C VAL A 52 20.12 -6.33 29.01
N ASP A 53 20.15 -7.05 30.12
CA ASP A 53 20.08 -8.50 30.17
C ASP A 53 18.88 -9.03 29.37
N LYS A 54 19.14 -9.90 28.38
CA LYS A 54 18.14 -10.62 27.58
C LYS A 54 17.04 -11.21 28.47
N GLU A 55 17.39 -11.73 29.64
CA GLU A 55 16.43 -12.29 30.58
C GLU A 55 15.48 -11.22 31.15
N LYS A 56 15.91 -9.97 31.31
CA LYS A 56 15.02 -8.85 31.69
C LYS A 56 14.02 -8.53 30.58
N LEU A 57 14.44 -8.50 29.32
CA LEU A 57 13.53 -8.28 28.18
C LEU A 57 12.50 -9.42 28.07
N ILE A 58 12.95 -10.67 28.17
CA ILE A 58 12.06 -11.84 28.17
C ILE A 58 11.09 -11.78 29.35
N ALA A 59 11.56 -11.44 30.54
CA ALA A 59 10.69 -11.29 31.72
C ALA A 59 9.63 -10.21 31.48
N LYS A 60 10.01 -9.08 30.85
CA LYS A 60 9.07 -8.00 30.52
C LYS A 60 8.02 -8.44 29.50
N VAL A 61 8.42 -9.17 28.47
CA VAL A 61 7.49 -9.76 27.49
C VAL A 61 6.53 -10.72 28.18
N LYS A 62 7.00 -11.63 29.04
CA LYS A 62 6.13 -12.57 29.76
C LYS A 62 5.16 -11.89 30.74
N GLU A 63 5.57 -10.79 31.36
CA GLU A 63 4.68 -9.93 32.18
C GLU A 63 3.57 -9.29 31.33
N LEU A 64 3.94 -8.77 30.16
CA LEU A 64 3.03 -8.05 29.27
C LEU A 64 2.10 -9.00 28.47
N PHE A 65 2.51 -10.24 28.23
CA PHE A 65 1.77 -11.20 27.41
C PHE A 65 1.64 -12.56 28.11
N PRO A 66 0.96 -12.62 29.27
CA PRO A 66 0.79 -13.88 29.99
C PRO A 66 0.00 -14.88 29.12
N ASN A 67 0.48 -16.10 29.03
CA ASN A 67 -0.12 -17.23 28.31
C ASN A 67 -0.14 -17.15 26.77
N GLN A 68 0.17 -15.99 26.17
CA GLN A 68 0.16 -15.85 24.69
C GLN A 68 1.41 -16.45 24.03
N LEU A 69 2.53 -16.49 24.76
CA LEU A 69 3.83 -16.94 24.25
C LEU A 69 4.32 -18.20 24.97
N ASP A 70 3.43 -19.00 25.57
CA ASP A 70 3.79 -20.21 26.33
C ASP A 70 4.53 -21.25 25.48
N MET A 71 4.24 -21.26 24.17
CA MET A 71 4.92 -22.13 23.22
C MET A 71 6.31 -21.62 22.86
N VAL A 72 6.71 -20.40 23.23
CA VAL A 72 8.02 -19.79 22.92
C VAL A 72 8.94 -19.89 24.14
N SER A 73 10.09 -20.54 23.97
CA SER A 73 11.09 -20.70 25.02
C SER A 73 12.10 -19.55 25.04
N ASN A 74 12.83 -19.35 26.14
CA ASN A 74 13.87 -18.32 26.23
C ASN A 74 14.97 -18.46 25.17
N LYS A 75 15.16 -19.67 24.62
CA LYS A 75 16.15 -19.97 23.58
C LYS A 75 15.70 -19.51 22.20
N ASP A 76 14.39 -19.38 21.97
CA ASP A 76 13.82 -18.97 20.69
C ASP A 76 13.97 -17.44 20.46
N PHE A 77 14.20 -16.69 21.54
CA PHE A 77 14.39 -15.25 21.48
C PHE A 77 15.83 -14.84 21.13
N ASN A 78 15.95 -13.82 20.30
CA ASN A 78 17.19 -13.14 19.96
C ASN A 78 17.06 -11.65 20.29
N VAL A 79 18.17 -11.04 20.68
CA VAL A 79 18.22 -9.62 21.05
C VAL A 79 18.99 -8.86 19.99
N SER A 80 18.49 -7.70 19.62
CA SER A 80 19.23 -6.70 18.87
C SER A 80 19.12 -5.36 19.58
N PHE A 81 20.17 -4.56 19.52
CA PHE A 81 20.14 -3.18 19.96
C PHE A 81 20.14 -2.30 18.72
N ASN A 82 19.18 -1.39 18.65
CA ASN A 82 19.13 -0.41 17.58
C ASN A 82 19.49 0.95 18.18
N PRO A 83 20.76 1.40 18.03
CA PRO A 83 21.13 2.75 18.44
C PRO A 83 20.29 3.73 17.62
N SER A 84 19.60 4.64 18.29
CA SER A 84 19.02 5.75 17.56
C SER A 84 20.12 6.68 17.10
N ARG A 85 19.95 7.23 15.89
CA ARG A 85 20.77 8.36 15.47
C ARG A 85 20.48 9.52 16.44
N PRO A 86 21.48 10.32 16.83
CA PRO A 86 21.22 11.57 17.52
C PRO A 86 20.11 12.33 16.77
N GLY A 87 19.06 12.76 17.48
CA GLY A 87 17.92 13.51 16.91
C GLY A 87 16.94 12.76 16.01
N MET A 88 17.12 11.47 15.71
CA MET A 88 16.20 10.67 14.86
C MET A 88 15.77 9.35 15.53
N GLY A 89 15.12 9.48 16.70
CA GLY A 89 14.47 8.37 17.40
C GLY A 89 14.86 8.28 18.87
N MET A 90 14.54 7.14 19.48
CA MET A 90 15.03 6.74 20.81
C MET A 90 15.83 5.45 20.65
N GLU A 91 16.87 5.25 21.44
CA GLU A 91 17.55 3.95 21.50
C GLU A 91 16.54 2.83 21.79
N THR A 92 16.60 1.73 21.04
CA THR A 92 15.70 0.59 21.25
C THR A 92 16.42 -0.71 21.53
N TYR A 93 15.80 -1.49 22.42
CA TYR A 93 16.16 -2.86 22.74
C TYR A 93 15.10 -3.76 22.13
N ASP A 94 15.47 -4.51 21.11
CA ASP A 94 14.56 -5.31 20.34
C ASP A 94 14.72 -6.79 20.70
N LEU A 95 13.61 -7.47 20.92
CA LEU A 95 13.53 -8.90 21.17
C LEU A 95 12.70 -9.54 20.05
N HIS A 96 13.28 -10.45 19.29
CA HIS A 96 12.60 -11.13 18.19
C HIS A 96 12.66 -12.65 18.33
N PHE A 97 11.67 -13.35 17.80
CA PHE A 97 11.65 -14.81 17.77
C PHE A 97 11.03 -15.33 16.47
N TYR A 98 11.44 -16.53 16.09
CA TYR A 98 10.82 -17.34 15.04
C TYR A 98 10.77 -18.77 15.53
N LYS A 99 9.63 -19.44 15.35
CA LYS A 99 9.40 -20.80 15.81
C LYS A 99 8.52 -21.59 14.85
N GLU A 100 9.03 -22.73 14.39
CA GLU A 100 8.24 -23.73 13.68
C GLU A 100 7.60 -24.71 14.66
N MET A 101 6.32 -25.01 14.47
CA MET A 101 5.53 -25.85 15.39
C MET A 101 5.03 -27.16 14.75
N GLY A 102 5.58 -27.52 13.59
CA GLY A 102 5.18 -28.68 12.80
C GLY A 102 3.94 -28.43 11.93
N ALA A 103 3.67 -29.35 10.99
CA ALA A 103 2.54 -29.26 10.04
C ALA A 103 2.48 -27.93 9.24
N GLY A 104 3.65 -27.34 8.96
CA GLY A 104 3.74 -26.05 8.25
C GLY A 104 3.30 -24.83 9.06
N LYS A 105 3.02 -24.98 10.37
CA LYS A 105 2.70 -23.85 11.26
C LYS A 105 3.98 -23.18 11.77
N GLN A 106 3.98 -21.85 11.72
CA GLN A 106 5.06 -21.01 12.22
C GLN A 106 4.49 -19.90 13.10
N MET A 107 5.31 -19.41 14.03
CA MET A 107 5.04 -18.26 14.87
C MET A 107 6.26 -17.35 14.81
N ASN A 108 6.06 -16.05 14.65
CA ASN A 108 7.14 -15.08 14.69
C ASN A 108 6.68 -13.83 15.42
N GLY A 109 7.61 -13.08 16.00
CA GLY A 109 7.28 -11.83 16.64
C GLY A 109 8.50 -10.98 16.97
N HIS A 110 8.21 -9.72 17.27
CA HIS A 110 9.15 -8.66 17.53
C HIS A 110 8.58 -7.75 18.62
N PHE A 111 9.40 -7.39 19.61
CA PHE A 111 9.08 -6.46 20.69
C PHE A 111 10.19 -5.42 20.76
N SER A 112 9.83 -4.14 20.76
CA SER A 112 10.79 -3.05 20.88
C SER A 112 10.55 -2.27 22.17
N PHE A 113 11.61 -2.07 22.94
CA PHE A 113 11.60 -1.37 24.22
C PHE A 113 12.54 -0.17 24.22
N THR A 114 12.25 0.87 25.00
CA THR A 114 13.13 2.03 25.15
C THR A 114 13.27 2.50 26.60
N GLY A 115 14.31 3.27 26.86
CA GLY A 115 14.62 3.86 28.16
C GLY A 115 15.00 2.86 29.26
N LYS A 116 15.40 3.39 30.42
CA LYS A 116 15.83 2.57 31.57
C LYS A 116 14.71 1.72 32.16
N ASP A 117 13.46 2.14 31.99
CA ASP A 117 12.27 1.45 32.50
C ASP A 117 11.76 0.36 31.53
N LEU A 118 12.41 0.17 30.37
CA LEU A 118 12.00 -0.77 29.31
C LEU A 118 10.52 -0.58 28.94
N ALA A 119 10.17 0.66 28.56
CA ALA A 119 8.84 0.97 28.07
C ALA A 119 8.64 0.31 26.70
N LEU A 120 7.53 -0.43 26.51
CA LEU A 120 7.20 -1.04 25.23
C LEU A 120 6.72 0.06 24.26
N ILE A 121 7.32 0.13 23.08
CA ILE A 121 7.00 1.15 22.07
C ILE A 121 6.40 0.53 20.81
N SER A 122 6.73 -0.73 20.54
CA SER A 122 6.08 -1.51 19.49
C SER A 122 6.13 -2.98 19.84
N PHE A 123 5.11 -3.72 19.40
CA PHE A 123 5.23 -5.14 19.21
C PHE A 123 4.39 -5.61 18.04
N TYR A 124 4.81 -6.73 17.47
CA TYR A 124 4.04 -7.50 16.53
C TYR A 124 4.32 -8.97 16.82
N TYR A 125 3.29 -9.80 16.76
CA TYR A 125 3.52 -11.22 16.56
C TYR A 125 2.40 -11.85 15.74
N ASP A 126 2.76 -12.96 15.12
CA ASP A 126 1.89 -13.75 14.27
C ASP A 126 1.49 -15.04 15.00
N PRO A 127 0.25 -15.17 15.51
CA PRO A 127 -0.20 -16.40 16.14
C PRO A 127 -0.22 -17.56 15.15
N ALA A 128 0.27 -18.73 15.58
CA ALA A 128 0.31 -19.91 14.74
C ALA A 128 -1.05 -20.59 14.51
N ASP A 129 -2.03 -20.32 15.37
CA ASP A 129 -3.42 -20.75 15.18
C ASP A 129 -4.35 -19.54 15.24
N LYS A 130 -4.96 -19.22 14.10
CA LYS A 130 -5.89 -18.09 13.93
C LYS A 130 -7.32 -18.54 13.68
N LYS A 131 -7.62 -19.83 13.75
CA LYS A 131 -8.95 -20.37 13.40
C LYS A 131 -10.07 -19.69 14.18
N ASP A 132 -9.79 -19.38 15.44
CA ASP A 132 -10.73 -18.77 16.37
C ASP A 132 -10.92 -17.27 16.13
N ALA A 133 -10.07 -16.66 15.31
CA ALA A 133 -10.19 -15.27 14.85
C ALA A 133 -10.85 -15.16 13.47
N LEU A 134 -11.09 -16.28 12.76
CA LEU A 134 -11.85 -16.29 11.51
C LEU A 134 -13.31 -15.92 11.76
N PHE A 135 -14.02 -15.56 10.69
CA PHE A 135 -15.44 -15.27 10.78
C PHE A 135 -16.27 -16.53 11.14
N PRO A 136 -17.30 -16.42 12.01
CA PRO A 136 -17.68 -15.22 12.75
C PRO A 136 -16.72 -14.95 13.90
N ALA A 137 -16.39 -13.67 14.10
CA ALA A 137 -15.54 -13.25 15.21
C ALA A 137 -16.18 -13.60 16.56
N LYS A 138 -15.37 -13.98 17.54
CA LYS A 138 -15.79 -14.24 18.92
C LYS A 138 -16.04 -12.97 19.71
N VAL A 139 -15.42 -11.86 19.30
CA VAL A 139 -15.64 -10.54 19.90
C VAL A 139 -16.15 -9.56 18.85
N THR A 140 -17.02 -8.66 19.29
CA THR A 140 -17.47 -7.51 18.51
C THR A 140 -16.36 -6.45 18.41
N ARG A 141 -16.49 -5.49 17.48
CA ARG A 141 -15.60 -4.33 17.39
C ARG A 141 -15.58 -3.51 18.69
N GLU A 142 -16.72 -3.38 19.37
CA GLU A 142 -16.82 -2.66 20.65
C GLU A 142 -16.07 -3.38 21.78
N GLU A 143 -16.16 -4.71 21.83
CA GLU A 143 -15.40 -5.52 22.79
C GLU A 143 -13.90 -5.49 22.49
N ALA A 144 -13.53 -5.57 21.21
CA ALA A 144 -12.15 -5.42 20.76
C ALA A 144 -11.58 -4.03 21.11
N GLN A 145 -12.37 -2.96 20.97
CA GLN A 145 -11.98 -1.60 21.37
C GLN A 145 -11.71 -1.52 22.88
N LYS A 146 -12.58 -2.14 23.70
CA LYS A 146 -12.38 -2.23 25.15
C LYS A 146 -11.09 -2.99 25.48
N THR A 147 -10.78 -4.06 24.73
CA THR A 147 -9.51 -4.79 24.87
C THR A 147 -8.31 -3.93 24.52
N ALA A 148 -8.35 -3.17 23.41
CA ALA A 148 -7.30 -2.24 23.04
C ALA A 148 -7.10 -1.13 24.09
N THR A 149 -8.17 -0.58 24.65
CA THR A 149 -8.11 0.43 25.72
C THR A 149 -7.46 -0.13 26.99
N LYS A 150 -7.86 -1.35 27.40
CA LYS A 150 -7.23 -2.05 28.54
C LYS A 150 -5.76 -2.36 28.29
N PHE A 151 -5.36 -2.59 27.05
CA PHE A 151 -3.95 -2.78 26.70
C PHE A 151 -3.14 -1.50 26.93
N LEU A 152 -3.66 -0.32 26.58
CA LEU A 152 -3.02 0.96 26.91
C LEU A 152 -2.94 1.20 28.43
N GLU A 153 -3.98 0.84 29.18
CA GLU A 153 -3.96 0.89 30.65
C GLU A 153 -2.86 -0.01 31.23
N LYS A 154 -2.68 -1.22 30.68
CA LYS A 154 -1.61 -2.14 31.07
C LYS A 154 -0.22 -1.53 30.85
N LEU A 155 -0.05 -0.74 29.79
CA LEU A 155 1.16 0.01 29.50
C LEU A 155 1.30 1.31 30.31
N LYS A 156 0.33 1.63 31.19
CA LYS A 156 0.27 2.90 31.95
C LYS A 156 0.25 4.14 31.05
N LEU A 157 -0.33 3.99 29.85
CA LEU A 157 -0.53 5.06 28.87
C LEU A 157 -1.96 5.61 28.92
N ASN A 158 -2.78 5.17 29.87
CA ASN A 158 -4.13 5.67 30.06
C ASN A 158 -4.12 7.17 30.42
N GLY A 159 -5.07 7.92 29.86
CA GLY A 159 -5.16 9.38 30.01
C GLY A 159 -4.16 10.19 29.16
N GLN A 160 -3.13 9.54 28.61
CA GLN A 160 -2.20 10.16 27.66
C GLN A 160 -2.67 10.03 26.21
N TYR A 161 -3.61 9.14 25.94
CA TYR A 161 -4.10 8.83 24.61
C TYR A 161 -5.63 8.82 24.62
N GLN A 162 -6.24 9.24 23.52
CA GLN A 162 -7.68 9.10 23.27
C GLN A 162 -7.93 8.37 21.96
N LEU A 163 -9.03 7.63 21.85
CA LEU A 163 -9.40 7.01 20.57
C LEU A 163 -9.54 8.09 19.50
N SER A 164 -8.92 7.88 18.35
CA SER A 164 -8.99 8.82 17.23
C SER A 164 -10.33 8.72 16.51
N ASP A 165 -10.89 9.87 16.14
CA ASP A 165 -12.06 9.96 15.26
C ASP A 165 -11.71 9.59 13.81
N GLU A 166 -10.40 9.59 13.48
CA GLU A 166 -9.83 9.33 12.16
C GLU A 166 -9.29 7.90 12.05
N ASN A 167 -10.01 6.91 12.60
CA ASN A 167 -9.71 5.51 12.31
C ASN A 167 -9.98 5.25 10.82
N MET A 168 -8.94 5.38 10.00
CA MET A 168 -8.98 4.93 8.62
C MET A 168 -9.03 3.41 8.63
N ASP A 169 -10.22 2.86 8.42
CA ASP A 169 -10.34 1.50 7.92
C ASP A 169 -9.66 1.51 6.55
N TYR A 170 -8.54 0.80 6.43
CA TYR A 170 -7.76 0.78 5.19
C TYR A 170 -8.57 0.03 4.14
N TYR A 171 -9.37 0.75 3.35
CA TYR A 171 -10.19 0.17 2.31
C TYR A 171 -9.27 -0.25 1.15
N SER A 172 -8.98 -1.55 1.08
CA SER A 172 -8.40 -2.14 -0.11
C SER A 172 -9.49 -2.31 -1.16
N ASN A 173 -9.18 -1.98 -2.41
CA ASN A 173 -10.02 -2.33 -3.57
C ASN A 173 -10.00 -3.85 -3.86
N MET A 174 -9.19 -4.62 -3.14
CA MET A 174 -9.16 -6.08 -3.22
C MET A 174 -10.25 -6.72 -2.37
N ASN A 175 -10.61 -7.95 -2.73
CA ASN A 175 -11.32 -8.82 -1.82
C ASN A 175 -10.41 -9.30 -0.70
N ARG A 176 -10.99 -9.46 0.49
CA ARG A 176 -10.36 -10.12 1.62
C ARG A 176 -10.80 -11.58 1.66
N PRO A 177 -9.89 -12.57 1.56
CA PRO A 177 -10.23 -13.98 1.71
C PRO A 177 -10.88 -14.29 3.06
N LEU A 178 -11.81 -15.24 3.07
CA LEU A 178 -12.46 -15.73 4.29
C LEU A 178 -11.51 -16.56 5.17
N THR A 179 -10.34 -16.94 4.65
CA THR A 179 -9.24 -17.60 5.37
C THR A 179 -8.38 -16.63 6.18
N GLU A 180 -8.57 -15.33 6.02
CA GLU A 180 -7.87 -14.31 6.82
C GLU A 180 -8.62 -14.01 8.13
N PRO A 181 -7.92 -13.86 9.27
CA PRO A 181 -8.54 -13.53 10.55
C PRO A 181 -9.27 -12.19 10.49
N VAL A 182 -10.39 -12.09 11.19
CA VAL A 182 -11.03 -10.79 11.47
C VAL A 182 -10.06 -9.98 12.33
N MET A 183 -9.82 -8.73 11.94
CA MET A 183 -8.93 -7.81 12.63
C MET A 183 -9.64 -6.48 12.85
N TYR A 184 -9.44 -5.91 14.04
CA TYR A 184 -9.92 -4.60 14.41
C TYR A 184 -8.72 -3.70 14.69
N HIS A 185 -8.59 -2.63 13.91
CA HIS A 185 -7.52 -1.65 14.06
C HIS A 185 -8.04 -0.42 14.81
N PHE A 186 -7.31 0.02 15.83
CA PHE A 186 -7.63 1.19 16.62
C PHE A 186 -6.43 2.11 16.72
N THR A 187 -6.61 3.35 16.28
CA THR A 187 -5.65 4.44 16.42
C THR A 187 -6.07 5.34 17.56
N TYR A 188 -5.11 5.74 18.37
CA TYR A 188 -5.28 6.62 19.50
C TYR A 188 -4.37 7.85 19.37
N ASP A 189 -4.95 9.04 19.39
CA ASP A 189 -4.21 10.30 19.34
C ASP A 189 -3.48 10.54 20.68
N LYS A 190 -2.19 10.88 20.63
CA LYS A 190 -1.43 11.32 21.81
C LYS A 190 -1.95 12.69 22.26
N LEU A 191 -2.21 12.83 23.55
CA LEU A 191 -2.67 14.06 24.19
C LEU A 191 -1.54 14.76 24.93
N GLU A 192 -1.57 16.09 24.86
CA GLU A 192 -0.86 16.99 25.74
C GLU A 192 -1.86 18.01 26.30
N ASN A 193 -1.94 18.16 27.63
CA ASN A 193 -2.93 19.03 28.29
C ASN A 193 -4.40 18.83 27.84
N GLY A 194 -4.75 17.63 27.35
CA GLY A 194 -6.07 17.28 26.81
C GLY A 194 -6.30 17.67 25.34
N VAL A 195 -5.26 18.05 24.59
CA VAL A 195 -5.32 18.40 23.18
C VAL A 195 -4.46 17.41 22.37
N PRO A 196 -4.96 16.86 21.24
CA PRO A 196 -4.19 15.98 20.36
C PRO A 196 -2.91 16.63 19.80
N VAL A 197 -1.84 15.84 19.71
CA VAL A 197 -0.56 16.25 19.12
C VAL A 197 -0.44 15.67 17.71
N GLN A 198 -0.23 16.54 16.73
CA GLN A 198 -0.09 16.16 15.33
C GLN A 198 1.07 15.17 15.14
N TYR A 199 0.86 14.15 14.29
CA TYR A 199 1.83 13.09 13.98
C TYR A 199 2.23 12.19 15.17
N ARG A 200 1.49 12.24 16.28
CA ARG A 200 1.74 11.42 17.46
C ARG A 200 0.50 10.59 17.77
N ASN A 201 0.57 9.30 17.49
CA ASN A 201 -0.50 8.36 17.77
C ASN A 201 0.06 7.03 18.27
N ALA A 202 -0.82 6.18 18.79
CA ALA A 202 -0.57 4.78 18.99
C ALA A 202 -1.59 3.97 18.20
N SER A 203 -1.19 2.89 17.55
CA SER A 203 -2.09 1.95 16.89
C SER A 203 -2.07 0.60 17.62
N ILE A 204 -3.23 -0.05 17.67
CA ILE A 204 -3.44 -1.38 18.26
C ILE A 204 -4.28 -2.21 17.31
N THR A 205 -3.84 -3.44 17.04
CA THR A 205 -4.63 -4.44 16.31
C THR A 205 -5.11 -5.53 17.26
N VAL A 206 -6.42 -5.79 17.24
CA VAL A 206 -7.08 -6.87 18.00
C VAL A 206 -7.72 -7.84 17.03
N LEU A 207 -7.42 -9.12 17.15
CA LEU A 207 -8.02 -10.19 16.36
C LEU A 207 -9.48 -10.47 16.76
N GLY A 208 -10.21 -11.15 15.88
CA GLY A 208 -11.60 -11.57 16.09
C GLY A 208 -11.81 -12.51 17.28
N ASN A 209 -10.74 -13.11 17.81
CA ASN A 209 -10.76 -13.89 19.05
C ASN A 209 -10.53 -13.03 20.31
N GLY A 210 -10.28 -11.73 20.18
CA GLY A 210 -9.99 -10.78 21.25
C GLY A 210 -8.51 -10.62 21.59
N GLU A 211 -7.61 -11.29 20.87
CA GLU A 211 -6.17 -11.26 21.12
C GLU A 211 -5.51 -10.00 20.51
N VAL A 212 -4.67 -9.31 21.29
CA VAL A 212 -3.87 -8.18 20.79
C VAL A 212 -2.60 -8.71 20.14
N THR A 213 -2.41 -8.45 18.85
CA THR A 213 -1.27 -8.97 18.07
C THR A 213 -0.30 -7.90 17.60
N GLN A 214 -0.73 -6.64 17.63
CA GLN A 214 0.11 -5.53 17.20
C GLN A 214 -0.15 -4.29 18.06
N PHE A 215 0.93 -3.59 18.37
CA PHE A 215 0.92 -2.26 18.96
C PHE A 215 2.10 -1.48 18.40
N TYR A 216 1.89 -0.20 18.15
CA TYR A 216 2.94 0.69 17.68
C TYR A 216 2.67 2.11 18.15
N ILE A 217 3.68 2.77 18.74
CA ILE A 217 3.67 4.21 18.99
C ILE A 217 4.38 4.90 17.83
N GLY A 218 3.65 5.73 17.09
CA GLY A 218 4.18 6.52 15.99
C GLY A 218 5.13 7.62 16.46
N PHE A 219 6.30 7.70 15.82
CA PHE A 219 7.33 8.74 15.93
C PHE A 219 7.65 9.20 17.36
N MET A 220 8.75 8.67 17.92
CA MET A 220 9.26 9.03 19.23
C MET A 220 10.53 9.89 19.11
N THR A 221 10.58 11.02 19.81
CA THR A 221 11.75 11.92 19.84
C THR A 221 12.22 12.08 21.27
N GLU A 222 13.53 12.02 21.51
CA GLU A 222 14.12 12.28 22.83
C GLU A 222 14.09 13.78 23.21
N ASN A 223 13.89 14.67 22.24
CA ASN A 223 13.91 16.11 22.48
C ASN A 223 12.74 16.55 23.37
N LYS A 224 13.06 17.38 24.37
CA LYS A 224 12.06 18.03 25.21
C LYS A 224 11.25 19.02 24.37
N ALA A 225 10.02 18.65 24.04
CA ALA A 225 9.08 19.50 23.33
C ALA A 225 8.50 20.58 24.26
N ASN A 226 8.37 21.80 23.74
CA ASN A 226 7.68 22.91 24.37
C ASN A 226 6.30 23.06 23.73
N PHE A 227 5.26 23.02 24.57
CA PHE A 227 3.87 23.15 24.12
C PHE A 227 3.30 24.51 24.49
N GLU A 228 2.69 25.17 23.52
CA GLU A 228 2.00 26.43 23.79
C GLU A 228 0.87 26.25 24.82
N SER A 229 0.73 27.20 25.74
CA SER A 229 -0.36 27.16 26.72
C SER A 229 -1.75 27.23 26.05
N LYS A 230 -2.65 26.33 26.47
CA LYS A 230 -4.08 26.29 26.08
C LYS A 230 -4.95 27.42 26.63
N ASN A 231 -4.37 28.36 27.38
CA ASN A 231 -5.11 29.49 27.90
C ASN A 231 -5.40 30.53 26.81
N ASN A 232 -6.57 31.16 26.88
CA ASN A 232 -7.02 32.21 25.96
C ASN A 232 -7.16 31.75 24.49
N VAL A 233 -7.46 30.47 24.25
CA VAL A 233 -7.82 30.00 22.92
C VAL A 233 -9.20 30.53 22.50
N ILE A 234 -9.37 30.87 21.23
CA ILE A 234 -10.66 31.24 20.63
C ILE A 234 -11.59 30.03 20.60
N ALA A 235 -12.90 30.26 20.45
CA ALA A 235 -13.84 29.14 20.32
C ALA A 235 -13.69 28.43 18.96
N LYS A 236 -13.98 27.13 18.91
CA LYS A 236 -13.98 26.32 17.67
C LYS A 236 -14.81 26.98 16.56
N ASN A 237 -16.01 27.43 16.89
CA ASN A 237 -16.91 28.05 15.92
C ASN A 237 -16.37 29.39 15.40
N ASP A 238 -15.66 30.15 16.23
CA ASP A 238 -15.02 31.40 15.78
C ASP A 238 -13.87 31.10 14.80
N ALA A 239 -13.09 30.06 15.07
CA ALA A 239 -12.02 29.61 14.16
C ALA A 239 -12.58 29.13 12.81
N LEU A 240 -13.66 28.33 12.84
CA LEU A 240 -14.34 27.88 11.63
C LEU A 240 -14.94 29.06 10.84
N GLN A 241 -15.52 30.05 11.54
CA GLN A 241 -16.03 31.26 10.92
C GLN A 241 -14.91 32.07 10.25
N ILE A 242 -13.77 32.27 10.94
CA ILE A 242 -12.59 32.93 10.37
C ILE A 242 -12.11 32.20 9.11
N LEU A 243 -12.02 30.87 9.14
CA LEU A 243 -11.65 30.08 7.99
C LEU A 243 -12.63 30.30 6.82
N ASN A 244 -13.94 30.18 7.08
CA ASN A 244 -14.97 30.34 6.07
C ASN A 244 -15.01 31.76 5.49
N ASP A 245 -14.87 32.80 6.31
CA ASP A 245 -14.92 34.19 5.85
C ASP A 245 -13.73 34.57 4.96
N ASN A 246 -12.62 33.85 5.10
CA ASN A 246 -11.38 34.11 4.35
C ASN A 246 -11.12 33.07 3.25
N LEU A 247 -12.04 32.13 3.05
CA LEU A 247 -11.89 31.09 2.04
C LEU A 247 -12.06 31.67 0.63
N GLN A 248 -11.03 31.50 -0.20
CA GLN A 248 -11.04 31.85 -1.61
C GLN A 248 -10.83 30.59 -2.44
N LEU A 249 -11.53 30.49 -3.58
CA LEU A 249 -11.48 29.30 -4.43
C LEU A 249 -10.82 29.57 -5.77
N ASP A 250 -9.94 28.68 -6.19
CA ASP A 250 -9.39 28.65 -7.53
C ASP A 250 -10.00 27.53 -8.35
N LEU A 251 -10.36 27.83 -9.61
CA LEU A 251 -10.70 26.80 -10.58
C LEU A 251 -9.41 26.17 -11.10
N ARG A 252 -9.29 24.85 -11.01
CA ARG A 252 -8.13 24.08 -11.46
C ARG A 252 -8.58 22.88 -12.28
N TYR A 253 -7.71 22.41 -13.17
CA TYR A 253 -7.84 21.07 -13.71
C TYR A 253 -7.34 20.06 -12.68
N LEU A 254 -8.03 18.94 -12.55
CA LEU A 254 -7.63 17.80 -11.73
C LEU A 254 -7.38 16.61 -12.65
N VAL A 255 -6.15 16.11 -12.66
CA VAL A 255 -5.84 14.82 -13.28
C VAL A 255 -6.08 13.73 -12.25
N ASP A 256 -7.04 12.85 -12.54
CA ASP A 256 -7.38 11.69 -11.73
C ASP A 256 -6.89 10.44 -12.46
N TYR A 257 -5.97 9.70 -11.84
CA TYR A 257 -5.33 8.54 -12.43
C TYR A 257 -5.84 7.26 -11.79
N ASP A 258 -6.44 6.41 -12.62
CA ASP A 258 -6.86 5.08 -12.28
C ASP A 258 -5.68 4.12 -12.46
N TYR A 259 -5.00 3.83 -11.35
CA TYR A 259 -3.86 2.90 -11.32
C TYR A 259 -4.25 1.47 -11.71
N LEU A 260 -5.52 1.07 -11.55
CA LEU A 260 -5.98 -0.28 -11.91
C LEU A 260 -6.12 -0.43 -13.42
N ASN A 261 -6.59 0.62 -14.09
CA ASN A 261 -6.84 0.61 -15.53
C ASN A 261 -5.75 1.30 -16.36
N ASP A 262 -4.71 1.86 -15.73
CA ASP A 262 -3.68 2.72 -16.34
C ASP A 262 -4.31 3.81 -17.22
N LYS A 263 -5.34 4.48 -16.67
CA LYS A 263 -6.10 5.52 -17.38
C LYS A 263 -6.10 6.80 -16.56
N ALA A 264 -5.67 7.87 -17.21
CA ALA A 264 -5.81 9.22 -16.67
C ALA A 264 -7.08 9.87 -17.23
N SER A 265 -7.91 10.43 -16.36
CA SER A 265 -9.02 11.32 -16.72
C SER A 265 -8.74 12.72 -16.20
N VAL A 266 -9.39 13.73 -16.80
CA VAL A 266 -9.25 15.12 -16.36
C VAL A 266 -10.61 15.73 -16.05
N LYS A 267 -10.69 16.40 -14.90
CA LYS A 267 -11.88 17.07 -14.38
C LYS A 267 -11.57 18.55 -14.12
N LEU A 268 -12.62 19.35 -13.93
CA LEU A 268 -12.49 20.69 -13.36
C LEU A 268 -12.90 20.62 -11.89
N THR A 269 -12.14 21.27 -11.02
CA THR A 269 -12.39 21.31 -9.59
C THR A 269 -12.19 22.72 -9.06
N PHE A 270 -12.95 23.08 -8.03
CA PHE A 270 -12.60 24.23 -7.20
C PHE A 270 -11.73 23.74 -6.04
N VAL A 271 -10.66 24.47 -5.73
CA VAL A 271 -9.82 24.21 -4.55
C VAL A 271 -9.58 25.49 -3.77
N PRO A 272 -9.43 25.43 -2.44
CA PRO A 272 -8.98 26.57 -1.64
C PRO A 272 -7.61 27.08 -2.13
N ASP A 273 -7.50 28.39 -2.38
CA ASP A 273 -6.25 29.06 -2.73
C ASP A 273 -6.18 30.45 -2.07
N PRO A 274 -5.22 30.72 -1.16
CA PRO A 274 -4.20 29.78 -0.69
C PRO A 274 -4.81 28.63 0.12
N ALA A 275 -4.09 27.50 0.19
CA ALA A 275 -4.49 26.37 1.03
C ALA A 275 -4.31 26.68 2.52
N ILE A 276 -5.36 27.20 3.16
CA ILE A 276 -5.37 27.49 4.60
C ILE A 276 -5.47 26.16 5.35
N MET A 277 -4.35 25.73 5.95
CA MET A 277 -4.26 24.47 6.71
C MET A 277 -4.85 24.59 8.11
N GLY A 278 -5.04 25.81 8.62
CA GLY A 278 -5.67 26.05 9.91
C GLY A 278 -5.55 27.49 10.40
N ILE A 279 -6.13 27.76 11.56
CA ILE A 279 -6.12 29.06 12.22
C ILE A 279 -5.40 28.93 13.56
N HIS A 280 -4.38 29.76 13.81
CA HIS A 280 -3.71 29.80 15.11
C HIS A 280 -4.73 30.15 16.19
N ALA A 281 -4.84 29.31 17.22
CA ALA A 281 -5.94 29.33 18.18
C ALA A 281 -5.99 30.58 19.08
N LYS A 282 -5.03 31.50 18.97
CA LYS A 282 -4.88 32.67 19.85
C LYS A 282 -4.67 33.94 19.05
N THR A 283 -3.72 33.92 18.13
CA THR A 283 -3.39 35.09 17.30
C THR A 283 -4.33 35.28 16.12
N LYS A 284 -5.11 34.23 15.76
CA LYS A 284 -5.96 34.17 14.56
C LYS A 284 -5.19 34.23 13.24
N GLU A 285 -3.88 34.03 13.28
CA GLU A 285 -3.05 33.95 12.08
C GLU A 285 -3.36 32.69 11.27
N PHE A 286 -3.31 32.80 9.95
CA PHE A 286 -3.57 31.70 9.01
C PHE A 286 -2.31 30.83 8.89
N LYS A 287 -2.44 29.53 9.14
CA LYS A 287 -1.39 28.55 8.84
C LYS A 287 -1.48 28.17 7.36
N ILE A 288 -0.42 28.47 6.60
CA ILE A 288 -0.29 28.13 5.18
C ILE A 288 1.10 27.51 4.99
N GLY A 289 1.15 26.23 4.65
CA GLY A 289 2.38 25.44 4.72
C GLY A 289 2.97 25.46 6.14
N GLU A 290 4.25 25.78 6.23
CA GLU A 290 5.00 25.85 7.50
C GLU A 290 4.96 27.25 8.17
N LYS A 291 4.21 28.21 7.61
CA LYS A 291 4.24 29.61 8.05
C LYS A 291 2.88 30.09 8.56
N PHE A 292 2.93 31.07 9.47
CA PHE A 292 1.77 31.80 9.97
C PHE A 292 1.72 33.19 9.37
N TYR A 293 0.54 33.58 8.90
CA TYR A 293 0.30 34.86 8.25
C TYR A 293 -0.80 35.63 8.97
N LYS A 294 -0.56 36.91 9.28
CA LYS A 294 -1.60 37.81 9.81
C LYS A 294 -2.67 38.12 8.77
N ASP A 295 -2.24 38.30 7.54
CA ASP A 295 -3.07 38.56 6.37
C ASP A 295 -2.76 37.55 5.28
N LEU A 296 -3.77 37.13 4.51
CA LEU A 296 -3.55 36.17 3.43
C LEU A 296 -2.56 36.70 2.39
N PRO A 297 -1.61 35.87 1.92
CA PRO A 297 -0.68 36.26 0.87
C PRO A 297 -1.44 36.60 -0.41
N LYS A 298 -0.96 37.61 -1.14
CA LYS A 298 -1.51 37.95 -2.45
C LYS A 298 -1.19 36.85 -3.46
N LYS A 299 -2.19 36.47 -4.25
CA LYS A 299 -2.02 35.55 -5.37
C LYS A 299 -1.00 36.08 -6.37
N LYS A 300 -0.02 35.26 -6.76
CA LYS A 300 0.97 35.63 -7.78
C LYS A 300 0.36 35.50 -9.18
N GLU A 301 0.80 36.36 -10.09
CA GLU A 301 0.46 36.24 -11.51
C GLU A 301 1.17 35.02 -12.14
N ILE A 302 0.46 34.32 -13.03
CA ILE A 302 1.01 33.16 -13.74
C ILE A 302 2.03 33.65 -14.76
N LYS A 303 3.30 33.36 -14.51
CA LYS A 303 4.40 33.60 -15.45
C LYS A 303 4.87 32.28 -16.05
N MET A 304 4.66 32.11 -17.35
CA MET A 304 5.09 30.91 -18.09
C MET A 304 6.63 30.82 -18.19
N LEU A 305 7.18 29.60 -18.20
CA LEU A 305 8.63 29.36 -18.34
C LEU A 305 9.16 29.66 -19.75
N ALA A 306 8.32 29.45 -20.77
CA ALA A 306 8.60 29.77 -22.16
C ALA A 306 7.34 30.26 -22.88
N SER A 307 7.49 31.08 -23.91
CA SER A 307 6.38 31.57 -24.73
C SER A 307 5.94 30.59 -25.81
N GLN A 308 6.84 29.71 -26.27
CA GLN A 308 6.58 28.73 -27.32
C GLN A 308 7.29 27.42 -26.98
N SER A 309 6.69 26.31 -27.42
CA SER A 309 7.35 25.00 -27.35
C SER A 309 8.59 25.05 -28.23
N THR A 310 9.70 24.51 -27.72
CA THR A 310 10.92 24.41 -28.52
C THR A 310 10.82 23.35 -29.60
N GLY A 311 9.76 22.51 -29.59
CA GLY A 311 9.53 21.48 -30.60
C GLY A 311 10.68 20.50 -30.80
N LYS A 312 11.65 20.47 -29.87
CA LYS A 312 12.78 19.55 -29.88
C LYS A 312 12.27 18.15 -29.53
N SER A 313 11.57 17.53 -30.47
CA SER A 313 11.61 16.07 -30.54
C SER A 313 13.08 15.73 -30.70
N GLY A 314 13.71 15.16 -29.68
CA GLY A 314 14.90 14.38 -29.92
C GLY A 314 14.63 13.37 -31.05
N ASN A 315 15.69 12.89 -31.68
CA ASN A 315 15.55 11.64 -32.41
C ASN A 315 15.24 10.55 -31.39
N THR A 316 14.32 9.64 -31.71
CA THR A 316 14.07 8.44 -30.90
C THR A 316 15.41 7.81 -30.54
N LEU A 317 15.70 7.72 -29.24
CA LEU A 317 16.95 7.14 -28.76
C LEU A 317 16.94 5.63 -28.98
N SER A 318 18.08 5.10 -29.41
CA SER A 318 18.42 3.69 -29.20
C SER A 318 18.75 3.42 -27.73
N LYS A 319 18.74 2.13 -27.35
CA LYS A 319 19.12 1.70 -26.00
C LYS A 319 20.56 2.08 -25.67
N GLU A 320 21.45 2.02 -26.66
CA GLU A 320 22.87 2.37 -26.57
C GLU A 320 23.07 3.88 -26.37
N GLU A 321 22.31 4.72 -27.07
CA GLU A 321 22.36 6.17 -26.89
C GLU A 321 21.78 6.59 -25.53
N ALA A 322 20.70 5.94 -25.08
CA ALA A 322 20.16 6.15 -23.73
C ALA A 322 21.18 5.75 -22.65
N LYS A 323 21.89 4.63 -22.82
CA LYS A 323 22.98 4.21 -21.93
C LYS A 323 24.10 5.24 -21.89
N ALA A 324 24.56 5.73 -23.05
CA ALA A 324 25.63 6.71 -23.12
C ALA A 324 25.25 8.05 -22.46
N LEU A 325 23.98 8.48 -22.63
CA LEU A 325 23.44 9.65 -21.95
C LEU A 325 23.41 9.44 -20.42
N ALA A 326 22.97 8.27 -19.96
CA ALA A 326 22.98 7.92 -18.54
C ALA A 326 24.39 7.92 -17.95
N GLU A 327 25.37 7.29 -18.60
CA GLU A 327 26.78 7.28 -18.14
C GLU A 327 27.37 8.68 -18.04
N LYS A 328 26.97 9.59 -18.94
CA LYS A 328 27.39 11.00 -18.90
C LYS A 328 26.79 11.75 -17.69
N ILE A 329 25.49 11.57 -17.43
CA ILE A 329 24.78 12.25 -16.34
C ILE A 329 25.22 11.69 -14.98
N LEU A 330 25.37 10.37 -14.90
CA LEU A 330 25.66 9.64 -13.67
C LEU A 330 27.15 9.55 -13.35
N LYS A 331 28.02 10.20 -14.13
CA LYS A 331 29.47 10.09 -13.96
C LYS A 331 29.88 10.45 -12.51
N PRO A 332 30.51 9.52 -11.76
CA PRO A 332 30.97 9.82 -10.41
C PRO A 332 32.00 10.95 -10.40
N LYS A 333 31.95 11.77 -9.37
CA LYS A 333 32.93 12.84 -9.14
C LYS A 333 34.16 12.38 -8.37
N LYS A 334 34.02 11.34 -7.56
CA LYS A 334 35.11 10.77 -6.79
C LYS A 334 35.71 9.61 -7.58
N ASP A 335 37.03 9.59 -7.70
CA ASP A 335 37.76 8.57 -8.47
C ASP A 335 37.63 7.16 -7.86
N ASN A 336 37.34 7.06 -6.56
CA ASN A 336 37.15 5.79 -5.85
C ASN A 336 35.71 5.24 -5.93
N VAL A 337 34.81 5.93 -6.63
CA VAL A 337 33.42 5.48 -6.83
C VAL A 337 33.26 4.96 -8.25
N LYS A 338 32.82 3.70 -8.37
CA LYS A 338 32.56 3.04 -9.67
C LYS A 338 31.08 3.05 -9.98
N LEU A 339 30.69 3.60 -11.14
CA LEU A 339 29.34 3.45 -11.69
C LEU A 339 29.19 2.11 -12.42
N ALA A 340 28.09 1.42 -12.19
CA ALA A 340 27.61 0.29 -12.98
C ALA A 340 26.18 0.54 -13.44
N ILE A 341 25.89 0.24 -14.71
CA ILE A 341 24.53 0.17 -15.22
C ILE A 341 24.12 -1.31 -15.17
N GLU A 342 23.23 -1.65 -14.25
CA GLU A 342 22.80 -3.03 -13.97
C GLU A 342 21.76 -3.51 -15.00
N GLY A 343 20.94 -2.59 -15.52
CA GLY A 343 19.90 -2.94 -16.48
C GLY A 343 19.26 -1.73 -17.14
N ILE A 344 18.71 -1.94 -18.34
CA ILE A 344 17.89 -0.96 -19.05
C ILE A 344 16.63 -1.67 -19.55
N GLN A 345 15.49 -1.27 -18.99
CA GLN A 345 14.18 -1.76 -19.36
C GLN A 345 13.46 -0.72 -20.23
N GLU A 346 12.77 -1.18 -21.27
CA GLU A 346 11.84 -0.34 -22.01
C GLU A 346 10.44 -0.55 -21.45
N THR A 347 9.79 0.54 -21.04
CA THR A 347 8.43 0.54 -20.51
C THR A 347 7.60 1.59 -21.23
N GLU A 348 6.28 1.51 -21.13
CA GLU A 348 5.37 2.56 -21.57
C GLU A 348 4.53 2.99 -20.38
N ARG A 349 4.45 4.30 -20.12
CA ARG A 349 3.63 4.88 -19.04
C ARG A 349 2.84 6.05 -19.61
N ASN A 350 1.51 6.02 -19.51
CA ASN A 350 0.64 7.08 -20.05
C ASN A 350 0.86 7.39 -21.54
N GLY A 351 1.14 6.36 -22.36
CA GLY A 351 1.41 6.54 -23.78
C GLY A 351 2.74 7.23 -24.09
N VAL A 352 3.67 7.25 -23.13
CA VAL A 352 5.06 7.71 -23.27
C VAL A 352 5.97 6.50 -23.14
N LYS A 353 6.81 6.27 -24.14
CA LYS A 353 7.84 5.22 -24.10
C LYS A 353 9.04 5.69 -23.31
N ILE A 354 9.50 4.87 -22.38
CA ILE A 354 10.51 5.21 -21.38
C ILE A 354 11.61 4.15 -21.38
N TYR A 355 12.85 4.60 -21.31
CA TYR A 355 13.96 3.78 -20.85
C TYR A 355 14.16 3.97 -19.35
N SER A 356 13.90 2.93 -18.56
CA SER A 356 14.23 2.85 -17.14
C SER A 356 15.62 2.23 -16.98
N ILE A 357 16.58 3.04 -16.55
CA ILE A 357 18.00 2.67 -16.45
C ILE A 357 18.35 2.48 -14.98
N HIS A 358 18.55 1.23 -14.57
CA HIS A 358 18.96 0.86 -13.22
C HIS A 358 20.47 0.93 -13.09
N PHE A 359 20.96 1.65 -12.08
CA PHE A 359 22.38 1.86 -11.86
C PHE A 359 22.77 1.69 -10.39
N MET A 360 24.03 1.36 -10.15
CA MET A 360 24.67 1.24 -8.85
C MET A 360 25.99 2.03 -8.83
N TYR A 361 26.24 2.75 -7.74
CA TYR A 361 27.56 3.24 -7.37
C TYR A 361 28.19 2.28 -6.38
N TYR A 362 29.45 1.92 -6.59
CA TYR A 362 30.23 1.09 -5.68
C TYR A 362 31.39 1.89 -5.08
N GLU A 363 31.51 1.87 -3.75
CA GLU A 363 32.63 2.44 -3.00
C GLU A 363 33.14 1.36 -2.02
N GLY A 364 34.30 0.76 -2.31
CA GLY A 364 34.78 -0.40 -1.57
C GLY A 364 33.90 -1.64 -1.74
N SER A 365 33.48 -2.27 -0.64
CA SER A 365 32.56 -3.41 -0.61
C SER A 365 31.08 -3.02 -0.52
N GLY A 366 30.76 -1.73 -0.41
CA GLY A 366 29.41 -1.21 -0.36
C GLY A 366 28.93 -0.67 -1.70
N GLY A 367 27.63 -0.61 -1.91
CA GLY A 367 27.03 0.04 -3.08
C GLY A 367 25.65 0.60 -2.83
N SER A 368 25.30 1.64 -3.58
CA SER A 368 24.00 2.32 -3.54
C SER A 368 23.54 2.65 -4.95
N GLY A 369 22.26 2.44 -5.27
CA GLY A 369 21.74 2.60 -6.63
C GLY A 369 20.34 3.16 -6.69
N SER A 370 19.90 3.47 -7.91
CA SER A 370 18.58 4.00 -8.22
C SER A 370 18.23 3.73 -9.69
N SER A 371 17.18 4.35 -10.20
CA SER A 371 16.85 4.41 -11.62
C SER A 371 16.89 5.84 -12.18
N LEU A 372 17.24 5.94 -13.46
CA LEU A 372 17.11 7.13 -14.31
C LEU A 372 16.09 6.81 -15.40
N GLU A 373 15.05 7.64 -15.54
CA GLU A 373 14.04 7.47 -16.59
C GLU A 373 14.25 8.49 -17.72
N ILE A 374 14.32 8.00 -18.94
CA ILE A 374 14.50 8.81 -20.15
C ILE A 374 13.32 8.57 -21.09
N ASN A 375 12.71 9.64 -21.60
CA ASN A 375 11.73 9.55 -22.67
C ASN A 375 12.42 9.04 -23.94
N LYS A 376 12.00 7.88 -24.44
CA LYS A 376 12.60 7.23 -25.62
C LYS A 376 12.46 8.08 -26.88
N GLU A 377 11.37 8.82 -27.02
CA GLU A 377 11.06 9.57 -28.24
C GLU A 377 11.77 10.93 -28.27
N THR A 378 11.95 11.56 -27.10
CA THR A 378 12.52 12.91 -27.02
C THR A 378 13.94 12.96 -26.46
N GLY A 379 14.40 11.90 -25.80
CA GLY A 379 15.65 11.85 -25.07
C GLY A 379 15.71 12.70 -23.80
N GLU A 380 14.56 13.20 -23.36
CA GLU A 380 14.44 14.01 -22.15
C GLU A 380 14.48 13.16 -20.89
N ILE A 381 15.06 13.72 -19.83
CA ILE A 381 15.01 13.09 -18.51
C ILE A 381 13.62 13.30 -17.92
N LEU A 382 12.97 12.21 -17.54
CA LEU A 382 11.68 12.22 -16.85
C LEU A 382 11.85 12.07 -15.34
N ASN A 383 12.83 11.28 -14.90
CA ASN A 383 13.09 11.07 -13.48
C ASN A 383 14.59 10.89 -13.24
N TYR A 384 15.15 11.67 -12.32
CA TYR A 384 16.54 11.61 -11.88
C TYR A 384 16.65 11.97 -10.40
N TYR A 385 17.51 11.25 -9.69
CA TYR A 385 17.85 11.53 -8.29
C TYR A 385 19.33 11.23 -8.04
N ASN A 386 20.04 12.18 -7.43
CA ASN A 386 21.45 12.07 -7.10
C ASN A 386 21.66 11.52 -5.68
N GLN A 387 21.78 10.20 -5.56
CA GLN A 387 22.01 9.47 -4.31
C GLN A 387 23.29 9.90 -3.54
N ASN A 388 24.29 10.47 -4.23
CA ASN A 388 25.55 10.87 -3.59
C ASN A 388 25.40 12.03 -2.59
N ARG A 389 24.24 12.70 -2.56
CA ARG A 389 23.95 13.79 -1.61
C ARG A 389 23.16 13.35 -0.38
N ASP A 390 22.83 12.06 -0.29
CA ASP A 390 22.07 11.54 0.85
C ASP A 390 22.86 11.57 2.16
N PHE A 391 24.18 11.80 2.12
CA PHE A 391 24.99 12.00 3.32
C PHE A 391 24.44 13.09 4.24
N TYR A 392 23.78 14.12 3.70
CA TYR A 392 23.10 15.13 4.53
C TYR A 392 21.99 14.49 5.38
N TYR A 393 21.16 13.60 4.82
CA TYR A 393 20.17 12.85 5.59
C TYR A 393 20.79 11.94 6.67
N TYR A 394 22.07 11.63 6.56
CA TYR A 394 22.82 10.80 7.50
C TYR A 394 23.75 11.61 8.42
N MET A 395 23.76 12.94 8.33
CA MET A 395 24.64 13.81 9.11
C MET A 395 24.10 14.01 10.53
N ASP A 396 24.99 14.20 11.50
CA ASP A 396 24.61 14.44 12.89
C ASP A 396 23.76 15.73 13.02
N PRO A 397 22.67 15.77 13.82
CA PRO A 397 21.84 16.96 13.97
C PRO A 397 22.57 18.19 14.51
N GLN A 398 23.59 18.02 15.34
CA GLN A 398 24.38 19.15 15.83
C GLN A 398 25.24 19.71 14.71
N GLU A 399 25.85 18.85 13.88
CA GLU A 399 26.55 19.28 12.67
C GLU A 399 25.59 19.94 11.67
N MET A 400 24.36 19.41 11.56
CA MET A 400 23.30 19.98 10.73
C MET A 400 22.93 21.40 11.15
N LYS A 401 23.01 21.77 12.44
CA LYS A 401 22.71 23.14 12.87
C LYS A 401 23.54 24.18 12.12
N ASP A 402 24.79 23.84 11.83
CA ASP A 402 25.74 24.73 11.16
C ASP A 402 25.67 24.70 9.64
N VAL A 403 24.92 23.74 9.05
CA VAL A 403 24.67 23.71 7.60
C VAL A 403 23.82 24.90 7.19
N LYS A 404 24.36 25.65 6.24
CA LYS A 404 23.72 26.84 5.65
C LYS A 404 23.87 26.80 4.13
N PRO A 405 22.86 27.29 3.40
CA PRO A 405 22.95 27.41 1.95
C PRO A 405 24.09 28.36 1.55
N LYS A 406 24.90 27.97 0.57
CA LYS A 406 26.01 28.76 0.01
C LYS A 406 25.58 29.58 -1.21
N ILE A 407 24.48 29.19 -1.86
CA ILE A 407 23.83 29.96 -2.92
C ILE A 407 22.48 30.49 -2.45
N THR A 408 21.99 31.55 -3.08
CA THR A 408 20.64 32.09 -2.81
C THR A 408 19.57 31.29 -3.54
N GLU A 409 18.31 31.39 -3.09
CA GLU A 409 17.16 30.78 -3.78
C GLU A 409 17.04 31.28 -5.24
N GLU A 410 17.35 32.55 -5.51
CA GLU A 410 17.34 33.11 -6.87
C GLU A 410 18.42 32.47 -7.77
N GLN A 411 19.62 32.27 -7.22
CA GLN A 411 20.71 31.57 -7.92
C GLN A 411 20.35 30.10 -8.18
N ALA A 412 19.76 29.44 -7.19
CA ALA A 412 19.27 28.07 -7.29
C ALA A 412 18.15 27.94 -8.33
N LEU A 413 17.19 28.87 -8.37
CA LEU A 413 16.11 28.90 -9.37
C LEU A 413 16.69 29.06 -10.77
N LYS A 414 17.69 29.94 -10.95
CA LYS A 414 18.39 30.08 -12.23
C LYS A 414 19.05 28.76 -12.65
N LYS A 415 19.67 28.04 -11.72
CA LYS A 415 20.25 26.71 -11.98
C LYS A 415 19.22 25.66 -12.34
N ALA A 416 18.11 25.58 -11.61
CA ALA A 416 16.98 24.71 -11.95
C ALA A 416 16.48 24.98 -13.37
N MET A 417 16.34 26.26 -13.76
CA MET A 417 15.95 26.65 -15.12
C MET A 417 16.98 26.28 -16.19
N GLU A 418 18.28 26.35 -15.89
CA GLU A 418 19.35 25.87 -16.78
C GLU A 418 19.20 24.36 -17.02
N TYR A 419 18.97 23.57 -15.96
CA TYR A 419 18.77 22.12 -16.08
C TYR A 419 17.49 21.74 -16.82
N LEU A 420 16.38 22.44 -16.60
CA LEU A 420 15.15 22.21 -17.36
C LEU A 420 15.35 22.43 -18.86
N LYS A 421 16.04 23.50 -19.25
CA LYS A 421 16.37 23.77 -20.66
C LYS A 421 17.33 22.74 -21.26
N GLN A 422 18.16 22.13 -20.42
CA GLN A 422 19.12 21.12 -20.85
C GLN A 422 18.49 19.73 -21.00
N TYR A 423 17.64 19.33 -20.05
CA TYR A 423 17.20 17.94 -19.89
C TYR A 423 15.72 17.69 -20.15
N ALA A 424 14.86 18.72 -20.11
CA ALA A 424 13.42 18.60 -20.39
C ALA A 424 12.83 19.84 -21.12
N PRO A 425 13.41 20.30 -22.25
CA PRO A 425 13.03 21.57 -22.89
C PRO A 425 11.68 21.58 -23.62
N SER A 426 11.19 20.43 -24.09
CA SER A 426 10.18 20.35 -25.17
C SER A 426 8.86 21.03 -24.82
N ASN A 427 8.43 20.92 -23.57
CA ASN A 427 7.12 21.37 -23.12
C ASN A 427 7.19 22.51 -22.12
N LEU A 428 8.32 23.23 -21.99
CA LEU A 428 8.45 24.32 -21.02
C LEU A 428 7.41 25.44 -21.20
N ASN A 429 6.83 25.61 -22.38
CA ASN A 429 5.72 26.55 -22.61
C ASN A 429 4.39 26.12 -21.99
N GLN A 430 4.32 24.93 -21.39
CA GLN A 430 3.15 24.44 -20.64
C GLN A 430 3.33 24.59 -19.13
N TYR A 431 4.45 25.12 -18.65
CA TYR A 431 4.71 25.23 -17.21
C TYR A 431 4.94 26.68 -16.80
N ALA A 432 4.61 27.01 -15.56
CA ALA A 432 4.85 28.31 -14.96
C ALA A 432 5.98 28.27 -13.92
N TYR A 433 6.51 29.44 -13.59
CA TYR A 433 7.36 29.61 -12.40
C TYR A 433 6.56 29.30 -11.12
N PRO A 434 7.23 28.92 -10.00
CA PRO A 434 6.61 28.66 -8.70
C PRO A 434 5.60 29.76 -8.30
N LEU A 435 4.36 29.37 -8.00
CA LEU A 435 3.24 30.31 -7.83
C LEU A 435 3.01 30.71 -6.37
N ASP A 436 3.37 29.86 -5.41
CA ASP A 436 3.23 30.17 -3.99
C ASP A 436 4.46 29.73 -3.17
N GLY A 437 4.35 29.79 -1.84
CA GLY A 437 5.42 29.41 -0.91
C GLY A 437 5.52 27.92 -0.63
N THR A 438 4.63 27.09 -1.20
CA THR A 438 4.71 25.63 -1.15
C THR A 438 5.43 25.07 -2.36
N ASP A 439 5.41 25.80 -3.49
CA ASP A 439 6.11 25.44 -4.73
C ASP A 439 7.63 25.66 -4.68
N SER A 440 8.19 26.39 -3.71
CA SER A 440 9.64 26.51 -3.58
C SER A 440 10.09 26.69 -2.14
N GLY A 441 11.31 26.24 -1.84
CA GLY A 441 11.89 26.45 -0.53
C GLY A 441 13.25 25.79 -0.36
N TYR A 442 13.89 26.12 0.77
CA TYR A 442 15.11 25.47 1.23
C TYR A 442 14.75 24.28 2.13
N ARG A 443 15.27 23.10 1.81
CA ARG A 443 15.20 21.91 2.66
C ARG A 443 16.56 21.66 3.28
N LYS A 444 16.60 21.74 4.60
CA LYS A 444 17.83 21.59 5.37
C LYS A 444 18.37 20.15 5.34
N ASP A 445 17.48 19.16 5.42
CA ASP A 445 17.84 17.75 5.54
C ASP A 445 18.62 17.21 4.32
N GLY A 446 18.41 17.78 3.13
CA GLY A 446 19.19 17.51 1.92
C GLY A 446 20.15 18.64 1.51
N ASN A 447 20.25 19.70 2.34
CA ASN A 447 20.87 20.98 2.01
C ASN A 447 20.60 21.39 0.55
N GLU A 448 19.33 21.55 0.21
CA GLU A 448 18.85 21.73 -1.17
C GLU A 448 17.80 22.83 -1.27
N TYR A 449 17.71 23.44 -2.44
CA TYR A 449 16.54 24.21 -2.84
C TYR A 449 15.68 23.37 -3.76
N TYR A 450 14.38 23.28 -3.46
CA TYR A 450 13.41 22.62 -4.33
C TYR A 450 12.51 23.66 -5.01
N PHE A 451 12.08 23.32 -6.24
CA PHE A 451 11.18 24.11 -7.05
C PHE A 451 10.17 23.19 -7.74
N ASN A 452 8.89 23.51 -7.64
CA ASN A 452 7.80 22.91 -8.37
C ASN A 452 7.32 23.89 -9.44
N PHE A 453 7.33 23.44 -10.68
CA PHE A 453 6.88 24.21 -11.84
C PHE A 453 5.52 23.65 -12.27
N PRO A 454 4.40 24.27 -11.87
CA PRO A 454 3.08 23.73 -12.15
C PRO A 454 2.77 23.77 -13.64
N ARG A 455 2.09 22.74 -14.14
CA ARG A 455 1.57 22.74 -15.51
C ARG A 455 0.37 23.68 -15.60
N ILE A 456 0.34 24.50 -16.66
CA ILE A 456 -0.73 25.43 -16.99
C ILE A 456 -1.37 25.02 -18.32
N LYS A 457 -2.70 24.90 -18.34
CA LYS A 457 -3.50 24.74 -19.55
C LYS A 457 -4.55 25.83 -19.58
N ASP A 458 -4.60 26.61 -20.67
CA ASP A 458 -5.59 27.67 -20.87
C ASP A 458 -5.65 28.70 -19.71
N GLY A 459 -4.49 29.01 -19.13
CA GLY A 459 -4.36 29.93 -17.98
C GLY A 459 -4.74 29.32 -16.62
N ILE A 460 -5.04 28.02 -16.57
CA ILE A 460 -5.49 27.30 -15.38
C ILE A 460 -4.44 26.26 -14.96
N ILE A 461 -4.20 26.13 -13.65
CA ILE A 461 -3.28 25.14 -13.06
C ILE A 461 -3.84 23.73 -13.24
N VAL A 462 -2.98 22.78 -13.62
CA VAL A 462 -3.29 21.35 -13.69
C VAL A 462 -2.77 20.64 -12.45
N ASN A 463 -3.63 20.42 -11.47
CA ASN A 463 -3.30 19.66 -10.26
C ASN A 463 -2.87 18.24 -10.61
N GLY A 464 -1.81 17.78 -9.94
CA GLY A 464 -1.18 16.48 -10.18
C GLY A 464 -0.19 16.48 -11.35
N ASN A 465 0.02 17.60 -12.05
CA ASN A 465 1.02 17.71 -13.12
C ASN A 465 1.97 18.88 -12.88
N GLY A 466 3.26 18.67 -13.13
CA GLY A 466 4.29 19.66 -12.89
C GLY A 466 5.69 19.10 -13.11
N ILE A 467 6.68 19.96 -12.96
CA ILE A 467 8.08 19.53 -12.92
C ILE A 467 8.65 19.87 -11.55
N GLY A 468 9.08 18.87 -10.80
CA GLY A 468 9.87 19.04 -9.59
C GLY A 468 11.36 19.09 -9.94
N VAL A 469 12.07 20.09 -9.45
CA VAL A 469 13.53 20.18 -9.57
C VAL A 469 14.11 20.57 -8.20
N SER A 470 15.05 19.78 -7.70
CA SER A 470 15.90 20.21 -6.60
C SER A 470 17.34 20.43 -7.05
N VAL A 471 17.97 21.46 -6.51
CA VAL A 471 19.39 21.73 -6.69
C VAL A 471 20.11 21.87 -5.35
N SER A 472 21.36 21.44 -5.32
CA SER A 472 22.26 21.57 -4.19
C SER A 472 22.40 23.02 -3.74
N ALA A 473 22.21 23.27 -2.44
CA ALA A 473 22.43 24.60 -1.87
C ALA A 473 23.93 24.91 -1.68
N ASP A 474 24.84 23.95 -1.92
CA ASP A 474 26.29 24.17 -1.84
C ASP A 474 26.85 24.83 -3.10
N ASP A 475 26.44 24.35 -4.26
CA ASP A 475 27.08 24.62 -5.55
C ASP A 475 26.10 24.73 -6.72
N GLY A 476 24.80 24.53 -6.47
CA GLY A 476 23.74 24.64 -7.47
C GLY A 476 23.65 23.44 -8.40
N GLU A 477 24.25 22.30 -8.05
CA GLU A 477 24.16 21.08 -8.86
C GLU A 477 22.78 20.44 -8.85
N LEU A 478 22.43 19.77 -9.95
CA LEU A 478 21.18 19.03 -10.03
C LEU A 478 21.17 17.91 -8.99
N TYR A 479 20.21 17.98 -8.09
CA TYR A 479 19.97 16.93 -7.11
C TYR A 479 18.85 16.01 -7.60
N SER A 480 17.69 16.56 -7.95
CA SER A 480 16.58 15.77 -8.47
C SER A 480 15.86 16.49 -9.60
N LEU A 481 15.29 15.70 -10.51
CA LEU A 481 14.39 16.17 -11.57
C LEU A 481 13.29 15.13 -11.73
N ASN A 482 12.05 15.55 -11.61
CA ASN A 482 10.88 14.72 -11.83
C ASN A 482 9.87 15.45 -12.70
N VAL A 483 9.60 14.93 -13.90
CA VAL A 483 8.58 15.44 -14.83
C VAL A 483 7.33 14.60 -14.65
N ASN A 484 6.38 15.10 -13.88
CA ASN A 484 5.08 14.47 -13.74
C ASN A 484 4.14 14.98 -14.83
N TYR A 485 4.04 14.20 -15.90
CA TYR A 485 3.20 14.51 -17.05
C TYR A 485 2.25 13.34 -17.34
N ASN A 486 0.95 13.62 -17.31
CA ASN A 486 -0.06 12.69 -17.81
C ASN A 486 -0.58 13.18 -19.17
N LYS A 487 -0.54 12.28 -20.15
CA LYS A 487 -1.20 12.47 -21.43
C LYS A 487 -2.70 12.21 -21.25
N VAL A 488 -3.46 13.28 -21.05
CA VAL A 488 -4.92 13.22 -20.92
C VAL A 488 -5.61 13.86 -22.13
N THR A 489 -6.75 13.28 -22.52
CA THR A 489 -7.67 13.81 -23.52
C THR A 489 -9.00 14.20 -22.85
N GLY A 490 -9.89 14.89 -23.56
CA GLY A 490 -11.22 15.23 -23.04
C GLY A 490 -11.22 16.31 -21.96
N TRP A 491 -10.35 17.33 -22.09
CA TRP A 491 -10.31 18.48 -21.20
C TRP A 491 -11.70 19.14 -21.09
N PRO A 492 -12.26 19.29 -19.87
CA PRO A 492 -13.55 19.93 -19.70
C PRO A 492 -13.51 21.40 -20.11
N ASP A 493 -14.62 21.88 -20.67
CA ASP A 493 -14.80 23.30 -20.99
C ASP A 493 -15.00 24.10 -19.69
N VAL A 494 -14.10 25.06 -19.46
CA VAL A 494 -14.07 25.93 -18.29
C VAL A 494 -15.34 26.76 -18.15
N ASN A 495 -16.02 27.05 -19.26
CA ASN A 495 -17.27 27.82 -19.27
C ASN A 495 -18.46 27.01 -18.75
N LYS A 496 -18.30 25.69 -18.57
CA LYS A 496 -19.31 24.83 -17.94
C LYS A 496 -19.15 24.71 -16.43
N ALA A 497 -18.14 25.33 -15.84
CA ALA A 497 -18.01 25.38 -14.40
C ALA A 497 -19.21 26.11 -13.79
N ILE A 498 -19.70 25.62 -12.65
CA ILE A 498 -20.72 26.29 -11.87
C ILE A 498 -20.18 27.62 -11.33
N ASP A 499 -21.10 28.46 -10.88
CA ASP A 499 -20.75 29.72 -10.23
C ASP A 499 -19.86 29.51 -8.99
N ARG A 500 -18.85 30.38 -8.84
CA ARG A 500 -17.86 30.30 -7.75
C ARG A 500 -18.48 30.48 -6.37
N GLU A 501 -19.54 31.28 -6.24
CA GLU A 501 -20.24 31.49 -4.96
C GLU A 501 -20.97 30.23 -4.52
N LYS A 502 -21.60 29.52 -5.48
CA LYS A 502 -22.22 28.22 -5.21
C LYS A 502 -21.20 27.17 -4.79
N ALA A 503 -20.05 27.13 -5.46
CA ALA A 503 -18.94 26.25 -5.08
C ALA A 503 -18.42 26.58 -3.68
N LEU A 504 -18.31 27.88 -3.35
CA LEU A 504 -17.86 28.35 -2.05
C LEU A 504 -18.80 27.90 -0.93
N GLU A 505 -20.11 28.02 -1.12
CA GLU A 505 -21.10 27.53 -0.15
C GLU A 505 -20.99 26.02 0.08
N ALA A 506 -20.90 25.24 -1.00
CA ALA A 506 -20.77 23.78 -0.93
C ALA A 506 -19.47 23.34 -0.23
N ILE A 507 -18.36 24.03 -0.50
CA ILE A 507 -17.06 23.73 0.13
C ILE A 507 -17.07 24.11 1.60
N LYS A 508 -17.58 25.29 1.98
CA LYS A 508 -17.74 25.70 3.39
C LYS A 508 -18.55 24.68 4.20
N GLY A 509 -19.62 24.14 3.62
CA GLY A 509 -20.44 23.10 4.26
C GLY A 509 -19.72 21.76 4.47
N ASN A 510 -18.58 21.54 3.82
CA ASN A 510 -17.78 20.32 3.92
C ASN A 510 -16.51 20.48 4.80
N LEU A 511 -16.25 21.67 5.33
CA LEU A 511 -15.12 21.94 6.22
C LEU A 511 -15.53 21.82 7.69
N ASP A 512 -14.60 21.31 8.50
CA ASP A 512 -14.62 21.41 9.97
C ASP A 512 -13.21 21.81 10.46
N VAL A 513 -13.11 22.19 11.74
CA VAL A 513 -11.82 22.43 12.38
C VAL A 513 -11.65 21.64 13.68
N LYS A 514 -10.43 21.12 13.91
CA LYS A 514 -10.05 20.40 15.13
C LYS A 514 -8.89 21.12 15.82
N LEU A 515 -8.99 21.34 17.13
CA LEU A 515 -7.89 21.92 17.89
C LEU A 515 -6.80 20.87 18.07
N MET A 516 -5.58 21.19 17.64
CA MET A 516 -4.42 20.31 17.76
C MET A 516 -3.15 21.11 18.04
N TYR A 517 -2.19 20.46 18.70
CA TYR A 517 -0.80 20.92 18.69
C TYR A 517 -0.16 20.53 17.37
N THR A 518 0.24 21.51 16.57
CA THR A 518 0.89 21.26 15.29
C THR A 518 2.40 21.49 15.37
N ALA A 519 3.14 20.61 14.71
CA ALA A 519 4.56 20.81 14.40
C ALA A 519 4.70 21.33 12.95
N ASN A 520 5.86 21.87 12.61
CA ASN A 520 6.24 22.15 11.24
C ASN A 520 6.80 20.90 10.56
N SER A 521 7.46 20.00 11.32
CA SER A 521 7.96 18.72 10.81
C SER A 521 7.29 17.49 11.46
N PRO A 522 7.01 16.42 10.69
CA PRO A 522 6.63 15.11 11.23
C PRO A 522 7.67 14.51 12.18
N MET A 523 8.96 14.83 11.96
CA MET A 523 10.08 14.44 12.82
C MET A 523 10.03 15.10 14.20
N GLY A 524 9.07 16.00 14.45
CA GLY A 524 8.88 16.71 15.71
C GLY A 524 9.63 18.03 15.74
N ASP A 525 8.95 19.07 16.23
CA ASP A 525 9.57 20.35 16.53
C ASP A 525 9.89 20.42 18.02
N GLU A 526 10.87 21.25 18.40
CA GLU A 526 11.04 21.65 19.80
C GLU A 526 9.88 22.55 20.28
N GLU A 527 9.09 23.13 19.35
CA GLU A 527 7.99 24.03 19.65
C GLU A 527 6.68 23.61 18.95
N TYR A 528 5.65 23.33 19.74
CA TYR A 528 4.31 23.02 19.26
C TYR A 528 3.36 24.20 19.46
N ARG A 529 2.69 24.62 18.38
CA ARG A 529 1.70 25.72 18.37
C ARG A 529 0.27 25.16 18.39
N LEU A 530 -0.65 25.88 19.03
CA LEU A 530 -2.07 25.51 19.04
C LEU A 530 -2.77 26.05 17.79
N VAL A 531 -3.31 25.14 16.98
CA VAL A 531 -3.97 25.46 15.72
C VAL A 531 -5.30 24.72 15.63
N TYR A 532 -6.32 25.42 15.17
CA TYR A 532 -7.54 24.81 14.64
C TYR A 532 -7.25 24.35 13.21
N THR A 533 -6.92 23.07 13.03
CA THR A 533 -6.57 22.49 11.73
C THR A 533 -7.83 22.33 10.88
N ALA A 534 -7.77 22.76 9.62
CA ALA A 534 -8.86 22.64 8.68
C ALA A 534 -8.94 21.21 8.13
N ASN A 535 -10.09 20.56 8.29
CA ASN A 535 -10.33 19.19 7.86
C ASN A 535 -11.53 19.15 6.92
N GLN A 536 -11.44 18.34 5.86
CA GLN A 536 -12.56 17.97 5.01
C GLN A 536 -13.23 16.71 5.58
N LYS A 537 -14.56 16.59 5.48
CA LYS A 537 -15.31 15.43 6.01
C LYS A 537 -14.91 14.09 5.35
N ASP A 538 -14.57 14.11 4.07
CA ASP A 538 -14.14 12.95 3.29
C ASP A 538 -12.98 13.32 2.36
N VAL A 539 -11.76 12.93 2.73
CA VAL A 539 -10.51 13.21 1.97
C VAL A 539 -10.40 12.41 0.67
N THR A 540 -11.30 11.46 0.42
CA THR A 540 -11.32 10.64 -0.79
C THR A 540 -12.16 11.26 -1.92
N THR A 541 -12.62 12.50 -1.73
CA THR A 541 -13.49 13.21 -2.66
C THR A 541 -12.92 14.56 -3.10
N TYR A 542 -13.30 15.01 -4.30
CA TYR A 542 -13.06 16.33 -4.84
C TYR A 542 -14.38 17.00 -5.25
N PHE A 543 -14.41 18.33 -5.28
CA PHE A 543 -15.58 19.08 -5.70
C PHE A 543 -15.56 19.32 -7.21
N ASN A 544 -16.34 18.55 -7.97
CA ASN A 544 -16.40 18.66 -9.42
C ASN A 544 -17.11 19.96 -9.81
N ALA A 545 -16.36 20.87 -10.43
CA ALA A 545 -16.83 22.20 -10.78
C ALA A 545 -17.88 22.19 -11.91
N VAL A 546 -17.99 21.13 -12.71
CA VAL A 546 -18.98 21.04 -13.79
C VAL A 546 -20.31 20.48 -13.28
N SER A 547 -20.28 19.42 -12.47
CA SER A 547 -21.50 18.82 -11.90
C SER A 547 -22.01 19.58 -10.67
N GLY A 548 -21.13 20.31 -9.97
CA GLY A 548 -21.44 20.99 -8.71
C GLY A 548 -21.61 20.02 -7.53
N ALA A 549 -21.02 18.83 -7.63
CA ALA A 549 -21.14 17.77 -6.62
C ALA A 549 -19.76 17.29 -6.15
N TRP A 550 -19.72 16.71 -4.94
CA TRP A 550 -18.57 15.95 -4.46
C TRP A 550 -18.52 14.60 -5.17
N GLU A 551 -17.39 14.30 -5.80
CA GLU A 551 -17.14 13.05 -6.52
C GLU A 551 -15.91 12.36 -5.91
N LYS A 552 -15.87 11.03 -5.94
CA LYS A 552 -14.72 10.26 -5.45
C LYS A 552 -13.58 10.27 -6.47
N TYR A 553 -12.34 10.25 -5.98
CA TYR A 553 -11.19 9.94 -6.82
C TYR A 553 -11.25 8.49 -7.34
N SER A 554 -10.64 8.23 -8.48
CA SER A 554 -10.65 6.89 -9.09
C SER A 554 -9.95 5.85 -8.19
N TYR A 555 -8.89 6.24 -7.47
CA TYR A 555 -8.21 5.35 -6.52
C TYR A 555 -9.08 4.96 -5.31
N ALA A 556 -10.07 5.78 -4.95
CA ALA A 556 -10.93 5.51 -3.81
C ALA A 556 -11.89 4.33 -4.07
N GLY A 557 -12.04 3.86 -5.31
CA GLY A 557 -12.90 2.72 -5.65
C GLY A 557 -14.37 2.88 -5.26
N GLU A 558 -15.20 1.94 -5.71
CA GLU A 558 -16.65 1.93 -5.39
C GLU A 558 -16.92 1.47 -3.94
N ASN A 559 -16.01 0.68 -3.36
CA ASN A 559 -16.17 -0.01 -2.07
C ASN A 559 -15.73 0.79 -0.83
N THR A 560 -15.37 2.07 -0.96
CA THR A 560 -15.01 2.98 0.15
C THR A 560 -16.21 3.63 0.84
N ALA A 561 -17.44 3.20 0.56
CA ALA A 561 -18.58 3.68 1.33
C ALA A 561 -18.35 3.32 2.81
N LYS A 562 -18.35 4.34 3.70
CA LYS A 562 -18.24 4.14 5.16
C LYS A 562 -19.30 3.17 5.69
N GLU A 563 -20.45 3.11 5.04
CA GLU A 563 -21.52 2.17 5.34
C GLU A 563 -21.95 1.45 4.06
N LYS A 564 -21.73 0.13 4.03
CA LYS A 564 -22.30 -0.76 3.01
C LYS A 564 -23.74 -1.09 3.39
N PRO A 565 -24.61 -1.34 2.40
CA PRO A 565 -25.96 -1.75 2.72
C PRO A 565 -25.98 -3.10 3.45
N LYS A 566 -27.01 -3.31 4.27
CA LYS A 566 -27.20 -4.59 4.96
C LYS A 566 -28.18 -5.49 4.21
N ILE A 567 -27.75 -6.71 3.94
CA ILE A 567 -28.59 -7.78 3.40
C ILE A 567 -29.29 -8.49 4.55
N THR A 568 -30.61 -8.63 4.47
CA THR A 568 -31.41 -9.39 5.44
C THR A 568 -31.81 -10.74 4.86
N HIS A 569 -31.58 -11.80 5.63
CA HIS A 569 -31.95 -13.17 5.30
C HIS A 569 -32.22 -13.98 6.57
N SER A 570 -33.13 -14.97 6.50
CA SER A 570 -33.59 -15.72 7.68
C SER A 570 -32.49 -16.54 8.36
N TRP A 571 -31.45 -16.96 7.62
CA TRP A 571 -30.37 -17.80 8.15
C TRP A 571 -28.97 -17.49 7.59
N ALA A 572 -28.82 -16.55 6.65
CA ALA A 572 -27.54 -16.27 5.98
C ALA A 572 -27.09 -14.79 6.06
N SER A 573 -27.77 -13.96 6.89
CA SER A 573 -27.50 -12.52 6.94
C SER A 573 -26.04 -12.24 7.27
N ASP A 574 -25.49 -12.93 8.25
CA ASP A 574 -24.15 -12.64 8.77
C ASP A 574 -23.08 -12.98 7.72
N GLU A 575 -23.19 -14.13 7.06
CA GLU A 575 -22.28 -14.56 6.00
C GLU A 575 -22.39 -13.67 4.76
N LEU A 576 -23.61 -13.34 4.32
CA LEU A 576 -23.82 -12.46 3.16
C LEU A 576 -23.23 -11.06 3.39
N ASN A 577 -23.47 -10.48 4.57
CA ASN A 577 -22.90 -9.19 4.92
C ASN A 577 -21.38 -9.26 5.07
N PHE A 578 -20.83 -10.36 5.61
CA PHE A 578 -19.38 -10.52 5.69
C PHE A 578 -18.72 -10.65 4.31
N LEU A 579 -19.31 -11.39 3.37
CA LEU A 579 -18.81 -11.46 1.99
C LEU A 579 -18.91 -10.10 1.28
N LEU A 580 -19.95 -9.32 1.56
CA LEU A 580 -20.10 -7.97 1.03
C LEU A 580 -19.03 -7.02 1.60
N ASP A 581 -18.81 -7.05 2.91
CA ASP A 581 -17.78 -6.28 3.59
C ASP A 581 -16.38 -6.65 3.09
N ALA A 582 -16.14 -7.93 2.83
CA ALA A 582 -14.91 -8.49 2.30
C ALA A 582 -14.71 -8.28 0.78
N ASN A 583 -15.57 -7.50 0.10
CA ASN A 583 -15.54 -7.28 -1.36
C ASN A 583 -15.55 -8.56 -2.22
N ILE A 584 -16.15 -9.65 -1.71
CA ILE A 584 -16.31 -10.92 -2.43
C ILE A 584 -17.56 -10.87 -3.31
N ILE A 585 -18.64 -10.28 -2.80
CA ILE A 585 -19.89 -10.03 -3.54
C ILE A 585 -20.15 -8.54 -3.67
N LYS A 586 -20.99 -8.16 -4.65
CA LYS A 586 -21.46 -6.79 -4.86
C LYS A 586 -22.99 -6.74 -4.74
N VAL A 587 -23.49 -5.65 -4.17
CA VAL A 587 -24.93 -5.35 -4.07
C VAL A 587 -25.13 -3.92 -4.54
N GLU A 588 -25.80 -3.74 -5.69
CA GLU A 588 -26.14 -2.41 -6.20
C GLU A 588 -27.33 -1.80 -5.44
N ASP A 589 -28.41 -2.56 -5.29
CA ASP A 589 -29.59 -2.16 -4.52
C ASP A 589 -30.06 -3.31 -3.61
N PRO A 590 -29.97 -3.15 -2.28
CA PRO A 590 -30.40 -4.17 -1.32
C PRO A 590 -31.91 -4.43 -1.36
N ALA A 591 -32.72 -3.44 -1.75
CA ALA A 591 -34.17 -3.57 -1.77
C ALA A 591 -34.64 -4.54 -2.87
N THR A 592 -33.87 -4.67 -3.95
CA THR A 592 -34.15 -5.59 -5.07
C THR A 592 -33.25 -6.82 -5.05
N PHE A 593 -32.30 -6.89 -4.13
CA PHE A 593 -31.35 -7.99 -4.01
C PHE A 593 -32.01 -9.25 -3.45
N ASN A 594 -32.07 -10.31 -4.27
CA ASN A 594 -32.60 -11.61 -3.87
C ASN A 594 -31.45 -12.60 -3.58
N PRO A 595 -31.16 -12.93 -2.31
CA PRO A 595 -30.12 -13.91 -1.97
C PRO A 595 -30.53 -15.37 -2.23
N ASP A 596 -31.82 -15.67 -2.44
CA ASP A 596 -32.32 -17.01 -2.76
C ASP A 596 -32.28 -17.35 -4.26
N ARG A 597 -31.73 -16.44 -5.09
CA ARG A 597 -31.59 -16.71 -6.52
C ARG A 597 -30.51 -17.76 -6.78
N ALA A 598 -30.75 -18.61 -7.77
CA ALA A 598 -29.75 -19.54 -8.27
C ALA A 598 -28.55 -18.81 -8.91
N VAL A 599 -27.33 -19.16 -8.48
CA VAL A 599 -26.08 -18.60 -9.04
C VAL A 599 -25.65 -19.35 -10.29
N SER A 600 -25.02 -18.63 -11.23
CA SER A 600 -24.39 -19.27 -12.38
C SER A 600 -23.03 -19.87 -12.01
N LYS A 601 -22.49 -20.77 -12.84
CA LYS A 601 -21.15 -21.35 -12.66
C LYS A 601 -20.06 -20.29 -12.64
N GLY A 602 -20.17 -19.27 -13.49
CA GLY A 602 -19.20 -18.16 -13.54
C GLY A 602 -19.20 -17.36 -12.24
N GLU A 603 -20.38 -16.93 -11.80
CA GLU A 603 -20.55 -16.17 -10.55
C GLU A 603 -20.10 -16.98 -9.32
N ALA A 604 -20.51 -18.26 -9.24
CA ALA A 604 -20.14 -19.11 -8.12
C ALA A 604 -18.64 -19.36 -8.05
N LEU A 605 -17.97 -19.52 -9.19
CA LEU A 605 -16.52 -19.69 -9.25
C LEU A 605 -15.78 -18.43 -8.83
N GLU A 606 -16.25 -17.25 -9.25
CA GLU A 606 -15.70 -15.97 -8.79
C GLU A 606 -15.81 -15.82 -7.28
N ILE A 607 -16.99 -16.07 -6.71
CA ILE A 607 -17.24 -15.97 -5.28
C ILE A 607 -16.41 -16.99 -4.49
N LEU A 608 -16.31 -18.24 -4.95
CA LEU A 608 -15.45 -19.28 -4.37
C LEU A 608 -13.98 -18.85 -4.40
N TYR A 609 -13.47 -18.43 -5.56
CA TYR A 609 -12.06 -18.07 -5.70
C TYR A 609 -11.71 -16.87 -4.80
N LYS A 610 -12.51 -15.81 -4.84
CA LYS A 610 -12.35 -14.64 -3.96
C LYS A 610 -12.53 -14.96 -2.47
N SER A 611 -13.26 -16.03 -2.13
CA SER A 611 -13.38 -16.48 -0.74
C SER A 611 -12.11 -17.11 -0.20
N LEU A 612 -11.22 -17.61 -1.06
CA LEU A 612 -10.02 -18.36 -0.65
C LEU A 612 -8.71 -17.66 -1.01
N ALA A 613 -8.73 -16.74 -1.99
CA ALA A 613 -7.55 -16.07 -2.51
C ALA A 613 -7.79 -14.56 -2.71
N ASN A 614 -6.76 -13.78 -2.41
CA ASN A 614 -6.71 -12.37 -2.76
C ASN A 614 -6.72 -12.25 -4.29
N PHE A 615 -7.65 -11.50 -4.84
CA PHE A 615 -7.77 -11.30 -6.28
C PHE A 615 -7.76 -9.82 -6.62
N TYR A 616 -6.71 -9.41 -7.33
CA TYR A 616 -6.69 -8.12 -8.00
C TYR A 616 -7.42 -8.23 -9.33
N ASP A 617 -8.44 -7.40 -9.50
CA ASP A 617 -9.08 -7.18 -10.79
C ASP A 617 -8.14 -6.31 -11.66
N TYR A 618 -6.98 -6.85 -12.01
CA TYR A 618 -6.02 -6.18 -12.88
C TYR A 618 -6.43 -6.45 -14.32
N ASP A 619 -6.50 -5.39 -15.14
CA ASP A 619 -6.75 -5.51 -16.57
C ASP A 619 -5.72 -6.50 -17.18
N PRO A 620 -6.18 -7.56 -17.90
CA PRO A 620 -5.33 -8.61 -18.46
C PRO A 620 -4.24 -8.12 -19.44
N ARG A 621 -4.22 -6.83 -19.79
CA ARG A 621 -3.19 -6.21 -20.63
C ARG A 621 -1.88 -5.90 -19.90
N PHE A 622 -1.84 -6.00 -18.57
CA PHE A 622 -0.68 -5.61 -17.76
C PHE A 622 -0.07 -6.75 -16.94
N ARG A 623 -0.47 -8.01 -17.21
CA ARG A 623 0.42 -9.13 -16.89
C ARG A 623 1.60 -9.06 -17.85
N ASP A 624 2.78 -9.15 -17.26
CA ASP A 624 4.12 -9.14 -17.87
C ASP A 624 4.14 -9.57 -19.35
N VAL A 625 4.77 -8.72 -20.15
CA VAL A 625 5.16 -8.99 -21.54
C VAL A 625 6.16 -10.15 -21.52
N GLY A 626 5.68 -11.39 -21.39
CA GLY A 626 6.55 -12.57 -21.33
C GLY A 626 5.93 -13.89 -20.85
N GLN A 627 4.70 -13.92 -20.30
CA GLN A 627 4.00 -15.17 -20.01
C GLN A 627 3.02 -15.47 -21.16
N ASP A 628 3.19 -16.61 -21.84
CA ASP A 628 2.23 -17.08 -22.83
C ASP A 628 0.83 -17.09 -22.21
N LYS A 629 -0.12 -16.35 -22.78
CA LYS A 629 -1.51 -16.33 -22.32
C LYS A 629 -2.08 -17.74 -22.46
N GLN A 630 -2.14 -18.47 -21.35
CA GLN A 630 -2.73 -19.80 -21.31
C GLN A 630 -4.24 -19.69 -21.53
N GLN A 631 -4.76 -20.43 -22.50
CA GLN A 631 -6.19 -20.51 -22.75
C GLN A 631 -6.61 -21.98 -22.60
N THR A 632 -7.23 -22.30 -21.46
CA THR A 632 -7.65 -23.67 -21.13
C THR A 632 -8.94 -24.04 -21.86
N TYR A 633 -9.89 -23.11 -21.99
CA TYR A 633 -11.19 -23.36 -22.62
C TYR A 633 -11.35 -22.59 -23.93
N GLU A 634 -11.91 -23.25 -24.96
CA GLU A 634 -12.06 -22.66 -26.30
C GLU A 634 -12.97 -21.41 -26.29
N ASN A 635 -13.99 -21.41 -25.43
CA ASN A 635 -15.01 -20.35 -25.33
C ASN A 635 -14.68 -19.24 -24.33
N ILE A 636 -13.57 -19.33 -23.59
CA ILE A 636 -13.14 -18.31 -22.64
C ILE A 636 -11.97 -17.55 -23.25
N LYS A 637 -12.23 -16.33 -23.73
CA LYS A 637 -11.25 -15.48 -24.42
C LYS A 637 -10.60 -14.50 -23.44
N PRO A 638 -9.39 -13.95 -23.75
CA PRO A 638 -8.70 -13.01 -22.86
C PRO A 638 -9.46 -11.73 -22.49
N ASP A 639 -10.49 -11.37 -23.24
CA ASP A 639 -11.40 -10.24 -22.99
C ASP A 639 -12.66 -10.63 -22.19
N HIS A 640 -12.83 -11.91 -21.86
CA HIS A 640 -13.93 -12.38 -21.01
C HIS A 640 -13.76 -11.83 -19.57
N PRO A 641 -14.81 -11.28 -18.93
CA PRO A 641 -14.69 -10.66 -17.60
C PRO A 641 -14.08 -11.58 -16.53
N LEU A 642 -14.38 -12.88 -16.59
CA LEU A 642 -13.87 -13.89 -15.65
C LEU A 642 -12.60 -14.63 -16.14
N TYR A 643 -11.96 -14.21 -17.23
CA TYR A 643 -10.84 -14.95 -17.85
C TYR A 643 -9.77 -15.34 -16.83
N ASN A 644 -9.28 -14.38 -16.06
CA ASN A 644 -8.21 -14.59 -15.09
C ASN A 644 -8.62 -15.55 -13.95
N ILE A 645 -9.86 -15.46 -13.46
CA ILE A 645 -10.37 -16.35 -12.42
C ILE A 645 -10.49 -17.78 -12.95
N ILE A 646 -11.04 -17.93 -14.15
CA ILE A 646 -11.25 -19.24 -14.79
C ILE A 646 -9.91 -19.92 -15.06
N GLU A 647 -8.94 -19.22 -15.66
CA GLU A 647 -7.64 -19.81 -15.99
C GLU A 647 -6.86 -20.18 -14.71
N ARG A 648 -6.88 -19.34 -13.65
CA ARG A 648 -6.27 -19.69 -12.37
C ARG A 648 -6.95 -20.87 -11.69
N ALA A 649 -8.29 -20.91 -11.72
CA ALA A 649 -9.04 -22.02 -11.16
C ALA A 649 -8.79 -23.34 -11.90
N ALA A 650 -8.57 -23.29 -13.21
CA ALA A 650 -8.21 -24.44 -14.02
C ALA A 650 -6.76 -24.90 -13.77
N GLU A 651 -5.81 -23.95 -13.67
CA GLU A 651 -4.42 -24.21 -13.29
C GLU A 651 -4.32 -24.91 -11.93
N GLN A 652 -5.12 -24.44 -10.96
CA GLN A 652 -5.25 -25.06 -9.63
C GLN A 652 -6.12 -26.31 -9.60
N LYS A 653 -6.70 -26.70 -10.74
CA LYS A 653 -7.58 -27.86 -10.89
C LYS A 653 -8.79 -27.82 -9.95
N ILE A 654 -9.29 -26.63 -9.58
CA ILE A 654 -10.58 -26.46 -8.92
C ILE A 654 -11.69 -26.86 -9.89
N ILE A 655 -11.60 -26.37 -11.12
CA ILE A 655 -12.42 -26.79 -12.26
C ILE A 655 -11.64 -27.77 -13.15
N ASP A 656 -12.34 -28.57 -13.96
CA ASP A 656 -11.71 -29.60 -14.78
C ASP A 656 -11.03 -28.97 -16.02
N PRO A 657 -9.68 -28.95 -16.10
CA PRO A 657 -8.97 -28.33 -17.22
C PRO A 657 -9.00 -29.20 -18.49
N THR A 658 -9.54 -30.42 -18.44
CA THR A 658 -9.61 -31.34 -19.60
C THR A 658 -10.85 -31.10 -20.47
N MET A 659 -11.81 -30.32 -19.97
CA MET A 659 -13.02 -29.96 -20.71
C MET A 659 -12.69 -28.93 -21.79
N LYS A 660 -13.30 -29.07 -22.97
CA LYS A 660 -13.11 -28.13 -24.10
C LYS A 660 -13.72 -26.75 -23.84
N THR A 661 -14.82 -26.72 -23.11
CA THR A 661 -15.60 -25.51 -22.85
C THR A 661 -16.00 -25.41 -21.38
N PHE A 662 -16.22 -24.18 -20.91
CA PHE A 662 -16.75 -23.87 -19.59
C PHE A 662 -17.94 -22.92 -19.74
N ASN A 663 -19.16 -23.38 -19.42
CA ASN A 663 -20.36 -22.56 -19.56
C ASN A 663 -20.58 -21.72 -18.29
N THR A 664 -20.29 -20.42 -18.37
CA THR A 664 -20.40 -19.49 -17.23
C THR A 664 -21.83 -19.19 -16.83
N GLU A 665 -22.79 -19.33 -17.74
CA GLU A 665 -24.20 -18.94 -17.54
C GLU A 665 -25.07 -20.07 -16.99
N GLU A 666 -24.61 -21.31 -17.10
CA GLU A 666 -25.30 -22.48 -16.56
C GLU A 666 -25.43 -22.37 -15.04
N LYS A 667 -26.58 -22.77 -14.49
CA LYS A 667 -26.79 -22.80 -13.04
C LYS A 667 -25.94 -23.88 -12.39
N LEU A 668 -25.32 -23.54 -11.27
CA LEU A 668 -24.48 -24.48 -10.53
C LEU A 668 -25.35 -25.39 -9.66
N THR A 669 -25.16 -26.70 -9.75
CA THR A 669 -25.84 -27.68 -8.89
C THR A 669 -25.06 -27.96 -7.60
N LYS A 670 -25.73 -28.44 -6.55
CA LYS A 670 -25.09 -28.82 -5.28
C LYS A 670 -23.99 -29.88 -5.42
N GLU A 671 -24.18 -30.88 -6.28
CA GLU A 671 -23.16 -31.91 -6.52
C GLU A 671 -21.92 -31.37 -7.25
N GLU A 672 -22.08 -30.37 -8.12
CA GLU A 672 -20.96 -29.69 -8.80
C GLU A 672 -20.19 -28.78 -7.84
N LEU A 673 -20.89 -28.08 -6.93
CA LEU A 673 -20.24 -27.28 -5.91
C LEU A 673 -19.42 -28.14 -4.94
N ALA A 674 -19.95 -29.31 -4.53
CA ALA A 674 -19.19 -30.27 -3.73
C ALA A 674 -17.90 -30.72 -4.43
N TYR A 675 -17.97 -30.93 -5.75
CA TYR A 675 -16.80 -31.25 -6.57
C TYR A 675 -15.75 -30.14 -6.55
N TRP A 676 -16.15 -28.87 -6.72
CA TRP A 676 -15.21 -27.75 -6.67
C TRP A 676 -14.57 -27.57 -5.29
N TYR A 677 -15.35 -27.68 -4.21
CA TYR A 677 -14.83 -27.52 -2.84
C TYR A 677 -13.77 -28.54 -2.47
N VAL A 678 -14.02 -29.81 -2.78
CA VAL A 678 -13.07 -30.88 -2.48
C VAL A 678 -11.79 -30.75 -3.29
N ARG A 679 -11.89 -30.27 -4.54
CA ARG A 679 -10.71 -29.95 -5.35
C ARG A 679 -9.95 -28.73 -4.83
N ALA A 680 -10.66 -27.70 -4.41
CA ALA A 680 -10.07 -26.52 -3.77
C ALA A 680 -9.28 -26.92 -2.51
N LEU A 681 -9.79 -27.86 -1.71
CA LEU A 681 -9.08 -28.41 -0.54
C LEU A 681 -7.92 -29.37 -0.90
N GLY A 682 -7.68 -29.66 -2.18
CA GLY A 682 -6.65 -30.61 -2.62
C GLY A 682 -6.99 -32.09 -2.34
N LEU A 683 -8.27 -32.40 -2.09
CA LEU A 683 -8.73 -33.73 -1.65
C LEU A 683 -9.24 -34.62 -2.79
N GLN A 684 -8.98 -34.25 -4.05
CA GLN A 684 -9.46 -34.96 -5.24
C GLN A 684 -9.10 -36.45 -5.23
N VAL A 685 -7.84 -36.78 -4.92
CA VAL A 685 -7.36 -38.18 -4.93
C VAL A 685 -8.17 -39.04 -3.96
N VAL A 686 -8.50 -38.51 -2.79
CA VAL A 686 -9.31 -39.20 -1.78
C VAL A 686 -10.76 -39.34 -2.25
N ALA A 687 -11.28 -38.33 -2.93
CA ALA A 687 -12.65 -38.33 -3.45
C ALA A 687 -12.87 -39.35 -4.58
N ASP A 688 -11.83 -39.65 -5.37
CA ASP A 688 -11.91 -40.61 -6.48
C ASP A 688 -12.14 -42.06 -6.00
N HIS A 689 -11.77 -42.35 -4.74
CA HIS A 689 -11.98 -43.64 -4.08
C HIS A 689 -13.35 -43.74 -3.40
N LYS A 690 -14.44 -43.49 -4.14
CA LYS A 690 -15.81 -43.45 -3.59
C LYS A 690 -16.19 -44.68 -2.74
N GLU A 691 -15.60 -45.84 -3.02
CA GLU A 691 -15.81 -47.12 -2.35
C GLU A 691 -15.44 -47.12 -0.86
N ILE A 692 -14.60 -46.18 -0.41
CA ILE A 692 -14.18 -46.08 1.00
C ILE A 692 -15.19 -45.32 1.85
N PHE A 693 -16.15 -44.63 1.23
CA PHE A 693 -17.12 -43.80 1.94
C PHE A 693 -18.43 -44.52 2.18
N THR A 694 -19.01 -44.30 3.36
CA THR A 694 -20.37 -44.72 3.66
C THR A 694 -21.32 -43.53 3.46
N MET A 695 -22.11 -43.55 2.39
CA MET A 695 -23.10 -42.51 2.12
C MET A 695 -24.41 -42.84 2.83
N SER A 696 -24.89 -41.91 3.66
CA SER A 696 -26.10 -42.10 4.48
C SER A 696 -27.25 -41.17 4.10
N PHE A 697 -27.27 -40.70 2.85
CA PHE A 697 -28.33 -39.86 2.29
C PHE A 697 -29.43 -40.70 1.63
N LYS A 698 -30.70 -40.33 1.84
CA LYS A 698 -31.84 -41.08 1.27
C LYS A 698 -31.92 -41.00 -0.26
N ASP A 699 -31.38 -39.94 -0.84
CA ASP A 699 -31.35 -39.61 -2.26
C ASP A 699 -30.01 -39.97 -2.93
N THR A 700 -29.20 -40.86 -2.33
CA THR A 700 -27.92 -41.33 -2.90
C THR A 700 -28.05 -41.82 -4.35
N LYS A 701 -29.20 -42.40 -4.73
CA LYS A 701 -29.46 -42.90 -6.09
C LYS A 701 -29.59 -41.79 -7.14
N GLU A 702 -29.85 -40.55 -6.74
CA GLU A 702 -29.98 -39.39 -7.64
C GLU A 702 -28.63 -38.75 -7.96
N MET A 703 -27.58 -39.09 -7.21
CA MET A 703 -26.25 -38.49 -7.31
C MET A 703 -25.50 -39.04 -8.52
N ASN A 704 -24.80 -38.16 -9.24
CA ASN A 704 -23.86 -38.64 -10.24
C ASN A 704 -22.72 -39.40 -9.55
N GLU A 705 -22.39 -40.59 -10.08
CA GLU A 705 -21.34 -41.46 -9.54
C GLU A 705 -19.98 -40.75 -9.42
N LYS A 706 -19.67 -39.81 -10.32
CA LYS A 706 -18.43 -39.04 -10.29
C LYS A 706 -18.30 -38.06 -9.12
N TYR A 707 -19.41 -37.75 -8.43
CA TYR A 707 -19.44 -36.78 -7.33
C TYR A 707 -19.66 -37.43 -5.96
N GLN A 708 -19.87 -38.75 -5.89
CA GLN A 708 -20.22 -39.44 -4.66
C GLN A 708 -19.17 -39.27 -3.56
N GLY A 709 -17.88 -39.44 -3.88
CA GLY A 709 -16.80 -39.22 -2.93
C GLY A 709 -16.67 -37.75 -2.50
N HIS A 710 -16.88 -36.80 -3.43
CA HIS A 710 -16.88 -35.37 -3.12
C HIS A 710 -18.00 -35.00 -2.15
N ILE A 711 -19.22 -35.50 -2.40
CA ILE A 711 -20.39 -35.30 -1.54
C ILE A 711 -20.16 -35.91 -0.15
N ALA A 712 -19.56 -37.10 -0.08
CA ALA A 712 -19.21 -37.72 1.19
C ALA A 712 -18.19 -36.89 1.98
N LEU A 713 -17.17 -36.35 1.32
CA LEU A 713 -16.15 -35.51 1.95
C LEU A 713 -16.70 -34.18 2.47
N VAL A 714 -17.43 -33.42 1.65
CA VAL A 714 -18.03 -32.15 2.11
C VAL A 714 -19.03 -32.36 3.25
N ASN A 715 -19.68 -33.53 3.31
CA ASN A 715 -20.52 -33.90 4.44
C ASN A 715 -19.71 -34.25 5.69
N GLY A 716 -18.68 -35.09 5.55
CA GLY A 716 -17.80 -35.47 6.66
C GLY A 716 -17.04 -34.30 7.26
N LEU A 717 -16.69 -33.30 6.43
CA LEU A 717 -16.05 -32.05 6.84
C LEU A 717 -17.04 -31.00 7.38
N GLY A 718 -18.36 -31.30 7.36
CA GLY A 718 -19.37 -30.39 7.88
C GLY A 718 -19.63 -29.14 7.02
N ILE A 719 -19.15 -29.11 5.76
CA ILE A 719 -19.41 -28.00 4.84
C ILE A 719 -20.88 -28.04 4.41
N PHE A 720 -21.36 -29.21 3.97
CA PHE A 720 -22.77 -29.47 3.68
C PHE A 720 -23.36 -30.51 4.62
N THR A 721 -24.48 -30.18 5.25
CA THR A 721 -25.19 -31.10 6.14
C THR A 721 -26.42 -31.69 5.46
N LYS A 722 -26.92 -32.80 6.00
CA LYS A 722 -28.24 -33.32 5.64
C LYS A 722 -29.32 -32.28 5.91
N ASP A 723 -30.32 -32.24 5.03
CA ASP A 723 -31.54 -31.50 5.31
C ASP A 723 -32.41 -32.21 6.37
N ALA A 724 -33.56 -31.61 6.70
CA ALA A 724 -34.52 -32.19 7.65
C ALA A 724 -35.06 -33.56 7.23
N ASN A 725 -35.02 -33.90 5.93
CA ASN A 725 -35.49 -35.16 5.37
C ASN A 725 -34.40 -36.23 5.26
N GLN A 726 -33.16 -35.91 5.65
CA GLN A 726 -31.95 -36.73 5.48
C GLN A 726 -31.50 -36.89 4.02
N GLN A 727 -31.74 -35.87 3.20
CA GLN A 727 -31.36 -35.78 1.80
C GLN A 727 -30.22 -34.76 1.60
N PHE A 728 -29.48 -34.89 0.49
CA PHE A 728 -28.47 -33.94 0.06
C PHE A 728 -28.99 -32.96 -1.00
N GLN A 729 -29.93 -33.41 -1.82
CA GLN A 729 -30.54 -32.72 -2.96
C GLN A 729 -29.51 -32.40 -4.06
N PRO A 730 -28.86 -33.41 -4.68
CA PRO A 730 -27.70 -33.23 -5.56
C PRO A 730 -27.98 -32.36 -6.79
N LYS A 731 -29.21 -32.42 -7.33
CA LYS A 731 -29.59 -31.71 -8.56
C LYS A 731 -30.14 -30.32 -8.32
N ASN A 732 -30.31 -29.90 -7.06
CA ASN A 732 -30.81 -28.56 -6.77
C ASN A 732 -29.76 -27.52 -7.17
N GLU A 733 -30.24 -26.44 -7.77
CA GLU A 733 -29.42 -25.27 -8.05
C GLU A 733 -29.02 -24.60 -6.74
N VAL A 734 -27.78 -24.15 -6.66
CA VAL A 734 -27.23 -23.47 -5.48
C VAL A 734 -27.72 -22.03 -5.47
N THR A 735 -28.24 -21.59 -4.34
CA THR A 735 -28.57 -20.17 -4.11
C THR A 735 -27.37 -19.37 -3.63
N LEU A 736 -27.39 -18.05 -3.80
CA LEU A 736 -26.33 -17.18 -3.28
C LEU A 736 -26.19 -17.27 -1.76
N ALA A 737 -27.31 -17.37 -1.03
CA ALA A 737 -27.33 -17.57 0.42
C ALA A 737 -26.63 -18.88 0.81
N GLU A 738 -26.89 -19.99 0.10
CA GLU A 738 -26.24 -21.27 0.36
C GLU A 738 -24.75 -21.19 0.09
N LEU A 739 -24.36 -20.58 -1.03
CA LEU A 739 -22.97 -20.42 -1.42
C LEU A 739 -22.18 -19.58 -0.39
N ALA A 740 -22.76 -18.49 0.11
CA ALA A 740 -22.14 -17.64 1.13
C ALA A 740 -21.85 -18.44 2.42
N VAL A 741 -22.85 -19.17 2.91
CA VAL A 741 -22.70 -19.98 4.13
C VAL A 741 -21.70 -21.12 3.94
N SER A 742 -21.76 -21.81 2.81
CA SER A 742 -20.86 -22.94 2.57
C SER A 742 -19.42 -22.50 2.28
N ASN A 743 -19.19 -21.32 1.68
CA ASN A 743 -17.85 -20.75 1.51
C ASN A 743 -17.20 -20.37 2.85
N VAL A 744 -17.95 -19.81 3.80
CA VAL A 744 -17.42 -19.54 5.16
C VAL A 744 -16.97 -20.83 5.84
N ARG A 745 -17.75 -21.91 5.72
CA ARG A 745 -17.38 -23.23 6.26
C ARG A 745 -16.15 -23.81 5.55
N LEU A 746 -16.12 -23.73 4.22
CA LEU A 746 -14.98 -24.15 3.41
C LEU A 746 -13.70 -23.43 3.83
N ALA A 747 -13.76 -22.11 4.03
CA ALA A 747 -12.59 -21.31 4.41
C ALA A 747 -12.03 -21.70 5.78
N LYS A 748 -12.89 -22.04 6.75
CA LYS A 748 -12.44 -22.59 8.04
C LYS A 748 -11.67 -23.90 7.87
N ILE A 749 -12.21 -24.83 7.09
CA ILE A 749 -11.54 -26.11 6.79
C ILE A 749 -10.22 -25.87 6.04
N ALA A 750 -10.22 -24.98 5.06
CA ALA A 750 -9.01 -24.62 4.31
C ALA A 750 -7.91 -24.05 5.22
N ALA A 751 -8.28 -23.18 6.17
CA ALA A 751 -7.35 -22.65 7.16
C ALA A 751 -6.83 -23.71 8.14
N GLU A 752 -7.69 -24.64 8.58
CA GLU A 752 -7.29 -25.78 9.43
C GLU A 752 -6.30 -26.71 8.73
N MET A 753 -6.51 -26.93 7.42
CA MET A 753 -5.65 -27.72 6.56
C MET A 753 -4.41 -26.97 6.05
N ASN A 754 -4.28 -25.67 6.34
CA ASN A 754 -3.22 -24.80 5.83
C ASN A 754 -3.11 -24.82 4.30
N VAL A 755 -4.27 -24.78 3.61
CA VAL A 755 -4.33 -24.77 2.15
C VAL A 755 -3.86 -23.41 1.64
N ASN A 756 -2.74 -23.40 0.91
CA ASN A 756 -2.21 -22.20 0.29
C ASN A 756 -2.80 -22.01 -1.12
N PHE A 757 -3.75 -21.10 -1.25
CA PHE A 757 -4.18 -20.60 -2.55
C PHE A 757 -3.22 -19.49 -3.01
N ARG A 758 -2.73 -19.61 -4.25
CA ARG A 758 -1.84 -18.61 -4.88
C ARG A 758 -2.52 -17.88 -6.02
#